data_AF-U5KLK4-F1
#
_entry.id   AF-U5KLK4-F1
#
_cell.length_a   1.000
_cell.length_b   1.000
_cell.length_c   1.000
_cell.angle_alpha   90.00
_cell.angle_beta   90.00
_cell.angle_gamma   90.00
#
_symmetry.space_group_name_H-M   'P 1'
#
loop_
_entity.id
_entity.type
_entity.pdbx_description
1 polymer ?
#
loop_
_entity_poly.entity_id
_entity_poly.type
_entity_poly.pdbx_seq_one_letter_code
_entity_poly.pdbx_strand_id
1 'polypeptide(L)'
;MPVPIIRMIGTADAATKDAVAAGLAAAGLGTAVSLEQSETPQSSLIVCLDAEDDAVMKPTYQNYTFRYVWTKASSVEECVQAAQLVLAGSSDAMAKRTAQQFNSTRGGEEGESFLTVVRRGLSSDGGLYMLKSIPAMAPSQLAHLCTAKGLMYVEVAQSVLEMLVGGGVAPALLYPNVLLAYDQARWSGRTDVCPVTPLLVEEHADFDAADVAHRWMNNVSVMELYHGPTAAFKDFALQLFPRYFQTAVEDDARQQQKQQQHDGEAAVSAEAKDKYIILAATSGDTGVAAISGFVNAGGHAKVMILYPMHGVSPVQQLQMLSFDDGKQVEVFGLSDDFDFCQKTVKTIFSDDALKARLARSNPPSRLSSANSINWGRLIPQVVYYVWAYRQHVQRAAQLVSTRQDNWRFGDVIDVVVPCGNFGNILAAYFAKKMGLPIRKLVVASNKNDVLFEFVQTGRYDIRSRKLAVTASPSIDILKASNVERLLFLLTDGDTAAVATMMAQLETDGVFELSEPMKQRMSETFTAGYCTEEECAATIKEVFEASRHTRLLDPHTAVAVHVAREFRKRVYLDVALDPTTPVPPLVIASTAHWAKFPEPVLHAIRGEVMVPGEPAPTPAAAIERVRRQYAEILKMAGEEGKGHIAVHPALAAAIETAEKSAGAPRSAPATVAGVQAELEKFAAL
;
A
#
# COMPACT_ATOMS: atom_id res chain seq x y z
N MET A 1 26.60 -18.07 -25.83
CA MET A 1 26.94 -17.60 -24.47
C MET A 1 26.95 -18.79 -23.52
N PRO A 2 27.83 -18.85 -22.51
CA PRO A 2 27.88 -19.99 -21.60
C PRO A 2 26.57 -20.10 -20.82
N VAL A 3 26.06 -21.33 -20.70
CA VAL A 3 24.91 -21.67 -19.84
C VAL A 3 25.35 -21.45 -18.38
N PRO A 4 24.56 -20.77 -17.53
CA PRO A 4 24.99 -20.46 -16.17
C PRO A 4 25.11 -21.73 -15.33
N ILE A 5 26.04 -21.72 -14.37
CA ILE A 5 26.21 -22.84 -13.43
C ILE A 5 25.15 -22.72 -12.32
N ILE A 6 24.39 -23.79 -12.10
CA ILE A 6 23.41 -23.84 -11.01
C ILE A 6 24.14 -24.08 -9.69
N ARG A 7 23.93 -23.20 -8.71
CA ARG A 7 24.45 -23.32 -7.35
C ARG A 7 23.28 -23.39 -6.37
N MET A 8 23.21 -24.48 -5.61
CA MET A 8 22.18 -24.68 -4.59
C MET A 8 22.71 -24.22 -3.22
N ILE A 9 22.01 -23.31 -2.57
CA ILE A 9 22.24 -22.94 -1.16
C ILE A 9 20.98 -23.25 -0.33
N GLY A 10 20.98 -22.92 0.96
CA GLY A 10 19.82 -23.09 1.84
C GLY A 10 19.86 -24.39 2.64
N THR A 11 18.78 -24.67 3.35
CA THR A 11 18.73 -25.68 4.42
C THR A 11 18.18 -27.04 4.00
N ALA A 12 17.64 -27.19 2.77
CA ALA A 12 17.15 -28.47 2.27
C ALA A 12 18.26 -29.55 2.19
N ASP A 13 17.87 -30.82 2.26
CA ASP A 13 18.79 -31.95 2.18
C ASP A 13 19.45 -32.09 0.79
N ALA A 14 20.56 -32.82 0.73
CA ALA A 14 21.35 -32.96 -0.49
C ALA A 14 20.57 -33.64 -1.63
N ALA A 15 19.78 -34.68 -1.34
CA ALA A 15 19.03 -35.41 -2.35
C ALA A 15 17.96 -34.52 -3.01
N THR A 16 17.26 -33.73 -2.20
CA THR A 16 16.30 -32.73 -2.68
C THR A 16 17.00 -31.67 -3.55
N LYS A 17 18.14 -31.14 -3.11
CA LYS A 17 18.92 -30.15 -3.88
C LYS A 17 19.39 -30.71 -5.22
N ASP A 18 19.90 -31.94 -5.26
CA ASP A 18 20.35 -32.60 -6.48
C ASP A 18 19.20 -32.83 -7.46
N ALA A 19 18.04 -33.27 -6.96
CA ALA A 19 16.85 -33.47 -7.78
C ALA A 19 16.35 -32.15 -8.41
N VAL A 20 16.30 -31.07 -7.63
CA VAL A 20 15.92 -29.74 -8.13
C VAL A 20 16.95 -29.21 -9.12
N ALA A 21 18.24 -29.33 -8.84
CA ALA A 21 19.30 -28.91 -9.76
C ALA A 21 19.24 -29.66 -11.09
N ALA A 22 18.97 -30.98 -11.07
CA ALA A 22 18.75 -31.77 -12.26
C ALA A 22 17.51 -31.32 -13.05
N GLY A 23 16.40 -31.03 -12.36
CA GLY A 23 15.18 -30.51 -12.98
C GLY A 23 15.38 -29.14 -13.65
N LEU A 24 16.08 -28.21 -12.98
CA LEU A 24 16.42 -26.90 -13.53
C LEU A 24 17.34 -27.01 -14.75
N ALA A 25 18.33 -27.92 -14.71
CA ALA A 25 19.21 -28.18 -15.84
C ALA A 25 18.45 -28.79 -17.04
N ALA A 26 17.56 -29.74 -16.79
CA ALA A 26 16.69 -30.33 -17.81
C ALA A 26 15.76 -29.29 -18.45
N ALA A 27 15.34 -28.28 -17.70
CA ALA A 27 14.56 -27.14 -18.19
C ALA A 27 15.39 -26.07 -18.93
N GLY A 28 16.71 -26.28 -19.10
CA GLY A 28 17.61 -25.37 -19.82
C GLY A 28 17.99 -24.10 -19.06
N LEU A 29 17.73 -24.03 -17.74
CA LEU A 29 18.03 -22.85 -16.92
C LEU A 29 19.50 -22.76 -16.48
N GLY A 30 20.28 -23.83 -16.65
CA GLY A 30 21.69 -23.87 -16.27
C GLY A 30 22.35 -25.24 -16.49
N THR A 31 23.64 -25.36 -16.17
CA THR A 31 24.36 -26.64 -16.07
C THR A 31 24.54 -27.00 -14.59
N ALA A 32 24.22 -28.23 -14.21
CA ALA A 32 24.31 -28.70 -12.84
C ALA A 32 25.79 -28.91 -12.41
N VAL A 33 26.19 -28.36 -11.25
CA VAL A 33 27.51 -28.61 -10.63
C VAL A 33 27.36 -28.70 -9.11
N SER A 34 27.97 -29.72 -8.51
CA SER A 34 28.02 -29.95 -7.05
C SER A 34 28.99 -29.00 -6.32
N LEU A 35 28.65 -28.65 -5.08
CA LEU A 35 29.24 -27.63 -4.20
C LEU A 35 30.66 -27.99 -3.70
N GLU A 36 31.59 -27.00 -3.72
CA GLU A 36 32.57 -26.68 -2.65
C GLU A 36 33.75 -25.78 -3.09
N GLN A 37 33.91 -25.44 -4.37
CA GLN A 37 35.09 -24.65 -4.79
C GLN A 37 34.87 -23.12 -4.71
N SER A 38 35.81 -22.47 -4.01
CA SER A 38 35.77 -21.13 -3.42
C SER A 38 36.01 -19.96 -4.38
N GLU A 39 35.86 -20.15 -5.68
CA GLU A 39 35.97 -19.05 -6.65
C GLU A 39 34.64 -18.89 -7.38
N THR A 40 34.15 -17.66 -7.48
CA THR A 40 32.91 -17.26 -8.14
C THR A 40 33.16 -17.16 -9.65
N PRO A 41 32.66 -18.06 -10.51
CA PRO A 41 32.62 -17.82 -11.94
C PRO A 41 31.63 -16.68 -12.20
N GLN A 42 31.92 -15.86 -13.22
CA GLN A 42 31.12 -14.69 -13.58
C GLN A 42 29.66 -14.99 -14.01
N SER A 43 29.23 -16.26 -14.13
CA SER A 43 27.87 -16.67 -14.54
C SER A 43 27.31 -17.84 -13.69
N SER A 44 26.71 -17.55 -12.52
CA SER A 44 26.02 -18.57 -11.70
C SER A 44 24.56 -18.21 -11.40
N LEU A 45 23.67 -19.20 -11.45
CA LEU A 45 22.28 -19.15 -10.99
C LEU A 45 22.25 -19.68 -9.55
N ILE A 46 22.05 -18.80 -8.56
CA ILE A 46 22.04 -19.20 -7.16
C ILE A 46 20.60 -19.45 -6.73
N VAL A 47 20.26 -20.71 -6.43
CA VAL A 47 18.95 -21.12 -5.94
C VAL A 47 19.04 -21.39 -4.44
N CYS A 48 18.29 -20.63 -3.66
CA CYS A 48 18.15 -20.81 -2.24
C CYS A 48 17.00 -21.78 -1.95
N LEU A 49 17.33 -23.03 -1.61
CA LEU A 49 16.36 -24.07 -1.31
C LEU A 49 16.37 -24.39 0.19
N ASP A 50 15.38 -23.87 0.91
CA ASP A 50 15.23 -24.07 2.36
C ASP A 50 14.22 -25.17 2.67
N ALA A 51 14.42 -25.92 3.75
CA ALA A 51 13.39 -26.82 4.27
C ALA A 51 12.41 -26.06 5.17
N GLU A 52 11.14 -26.46 5.15
CA GLU A 52 10.05 -25.83 5.92
C GLU A 52 10.23 -25.84 7.45
N ASP A 53 11.04 -26.77 7.97
CA ASP A 53 11.24 -26.99 9.41
C ASP A 53 12.44 -26.21 10.02
N ASP A 54 13.24 -25.46 9.23
CA ASP A 54 14.33 -24.65 9.80
C ASP A 54 13.75 -23.34 10.39
N ALA A 55 14.01 -23.13 11.69
CA ALA A 55 13.41 -22.08 12.52
C ALA A 55 13.78 -20.65 12.12
N VAL A 56 14.68 -20.47 11.15
CA VAL A 56 15.11 -19.16 10.68
C VAL A 56 15.38 -19.25 9.20
N MET A 57 14.83 -18.30 8.45
CA MET A 57 15.17 -17.97 7.07
C MET A 57 16.62 -17.45 6.99
N LYS A 58 17.60 -18.26 7.43
CA LYS A 58 19.05 -17.97 7.52
C LYS A 58 19.66 -17.41 6.23
N PRO A 59 19.15 -17.63 5.01
CA PRO A 59 19.75 -17.04 3.80
C PRO A 59 19.21 -15.66 3.43
N THR A 60 18.27 -15.06 4.17
CA THR A 60 17.63 -13.77 3.78
C THR A 60 18.59 -12.59 3.66
N TYR A 61 19.76 -12.66 4.31
CA TYR A 61 20.83 -11.67 4.19
C TYR A 61 21.89 -12.05 3.13
N GLN A 62 21.71 -13.15 2.41
CA GLN A 62 22.60 -13.60 1.34
C GLN A 62 22.04 -13.22 -0.03
N ASN A 63 22.92 -13.14 -1.03
CA ASN A 63 22.50 -12.96 -2.40
C ASN A 63 22.13 -14.31 -3.03
N TYR A 64 20.89 -14.43 -3.48
CA TYR A 64 20.40 -15.50 -4.34
C TYR A 64 19.59 -14.92 -5.50
N THR A 65 19.45 -15.70 -6.56
CA THR A 65 18.64 -15.33 -7.73
C THR A 65 17.18 -15.71 -7.53
N PHE A 66 16.96 -16.88 -6.95
CA PHE A 66 15.63 -17.45 -6.74
C PHE A 66 15.61 -18.19 -5.40
N ARG A 67 14.50 -18.08 -4.69
CA ARG A 67 14.29 -18.80 -3.42
C ARG A 67 13.05 -19.65 -3.49
N TYR A 68 13.14 -20.80 -2.84
CA TYR A 68 12.05 -21.73 -2.70
C TYR A 68 12.12 -22.43 -1.35
N VAL A 69 11.00 -22.50 -0.63
CA VAL A 69 10.88 -23.27 0.61
C VAL A 69 10.31 -24.64 0.27
N TRP A 70 11.15 -25.67 0.32
CA TRP A 70 10.75 -27.04 0.12
C TRP A 70 9.88 -27.54 1.27
N THR A 71 8.64 -27.91 0.93
CA THR A 71 7.65 -28.48 1.85
C THR A 71 7.29 -29.90 1.42
N LYS A 72 6.56 -30.63 2.27
CA LYS A 72 5.96 -31.92 1.87
C LYS A 72 5.01 -31.83 0.67
N ALA A 73 4.45 -30.66 0.40
CA ALA A 73 3.55 -30.43 -0.74
C ALA A 73 4.32 -30.03 -2.02
N SER A 74 5.62 -29.81 -1.94
CA SER A 74 6.44 -29.35 -3.06
C SER A 74 6.80 -30.48 -4.02
N SER A 75 7.02 -30.13 -5.28
CA SER A 75 7.57 -31.01 -6.32
C SER A 75 8.71 -30.34 -7.07
N VAL A 76 9.54 -31.13 -7.75
CA VAL A 76 10.63 -30.59 -8.58
C VAL A 76 10.04 -29.76 -9.71
N GLU A 77 8.96 -30.25 -10.32
CA GLU A 77 8.24 -29.58 -11.40
C GLU A 77 7.71 -28.20 -10.97
N GLU A 78 7.09 -28.10 -9.79
CA GLU A 78 6.58 -26.83 -9.26
C GLU A 78 7.73 -25.84 -8.99
N CYS A 79 8.84 -26.31 -8.39
CA CYS A 79 10.02 -25.48 -8.14
C CYS A 79 10.65 -24.97 -9.45
N VAL A 80 10.76 -25.84 -10.47
CA VAL A 80 11.26 -25.46 -11.79
C VAL A 80 10.34 -24.45 -12.46
N GLN A 81 9.02 -24.63 -12.40
CA GLN A 81 8.06 -23.66 -12.94
C GLN A 81 8.15 -22.30 -12.23
N ALA A 82 8.27 -22.31 -10.90
CA ALA A 82 8.46 -21.09 -10.12
C ALA A 82 9.76 -20.37 -10.50
N ALA A 83 10.86 -21.11 -10.68
CA ALA A 83 12.11 -20.55 -11.15
C ALA A 83 11.97 -19.95 -12.57
N GLN A 84 11.30 -20.64 -13.49
CA GLN A 84 11.05 -20.14 -14.84
C GLN A 84 10.25 -18.83 -14.83
N LEU A 85 9.23 -18.70 -13.97
CA LEU A 85 8.43 -17.48 -13.86
C LEU A 85 9.23 -16.27 -13.36
N VAL A 86 10.16 -16.50 -12.42
CA VAL A 86 11.05 -15.46 -11.90
C VAL A 86 12.14 -15.11 -12.92
N LEU A 87 12.62 -16.09 -13.68
CA LEU A 87 13.72 -15.95 -14.65
C LEU A 87 13.25 -15.62 -16.08
N ALA A 88 11.95 -15.57 -16.36
CA ALA A 88 11.42 -15.26 -17.68
C ALA A 88 11.61 -13.78 -18.02
N GLY A 89 12.73 -13.43 -18.65
CA GLY A 89 13.03 -12.06 -19.10
C GLY A 89 14.19 -11.96 -20.11
N SER A 90 13.88 -11.99 -21.41
CA SER A 90 14.71 -11.53 -22.56
C SER A 90 16.00 -12.25 -22.97
N SER A 91 16.16 -12.39 -24.29
CA SER A 91 17.22 -13.07 -25.02
C SER A 91 18.58 -12.35 -25.04
N ASP A 92 18.76 -11.21 -24.38
CA ASP A 92 19.97 -10.39 -24.51
C ASP A 92 20.56 -9.88 -23.18
N ALA A 93 21.88 -9.99 -23.06
CA ALA A 93 22.79 -9.63 -21.94
C ALA A 93 22.43 -10.08 -20.49
N MET A 94 23.40 -10.72 -19.85
CA MET A 94 23.31 -11.53 -18.61
C MET A 94 22.79 -10.82 -17.34
N ALA A 95 22.75 -9.49 -17.30
CA ALA A 95 22.15 -8.73 -16.19
C ALA A 95 20.65 -8.40 -16.39
N LYS A 96 20.15 -8.49 -17.64
CA LYS A 96 18.73 -8.30 -17.98
C LYS A 96 17.92 -9.60 -17.92
N ARG A 97 18.60 -10.76 -17.79
CA ARG A 97 18.00 -12.12 -17.85
C ARG A 97 17.30 -12.62 -16.59
N THR A 98 17.47 -11.96 -15.46
CA THR A 98 16.96 -12.44 -14.15
C THR A 98 15.90 -11.53 -13.56
N ALA A 99 15.57 -10.43 -14.21
CA ALA A 99 14.71 -9.39 -13.66
C ALA A 99 13.44 -9.23 -14.51
N GLN A 100 12.28 -9.29 -13.88
CA GLN A 100 11.03 -8.94 -14.54
C GLN A 100 11.06 -7.45 -14.92
N GLN A 101 10.54 -7.15 -16.11
CA GLN A 101 10.57 -5.83 -16.68
C GLN A 101 9.24 -5.10 -16.47
N PHE A 102 9.36 -3.78 -16.32
CA PHE A 102 8.24 -2.87 -16.15
C PHE A 102 7.97 -2.10 -17.44
N ASN A 103 6.68 -1.98 -17.77
CA ASN A 103 6.21 -1.25 -18.94
C ASN A 103 5.26 -0.13 -18.51
N SER A 104 5.18 0.93 -19.31
CA SER A 104 4.12 1.92 -19.20
C SER A 104 2.78 1.29 -19.56
N THR A 105 1.74 1.61 -18.80
CA THR A 105 0.34 1.25 -19.11
C THR A 105 -0.16 1.87 -20.41
N ARG A 106 0.54 2.87 -20.97
CA ARG A 106 0.18 3.58 -22.21
C ARG A 106 1.17 3.36 -23.35
N GLY A 107 2.22 2.57 -23.15
CA GLY A 107 3.12 2.07 -24.20
C GLY A 107 4.33 2.94 -24.54
N GLY A 108 4.54 4.05 -23.84
CA GLY A 108 5.66 4.97 -24.09
C GLY A 108 7.01 4.47 -23.61
N GLU A 109 7.05 3.51 -22.68
CA GLU A 109 8.28 2.90 -22.18
C GLU A 109 8.09 1.40 -21.94
N GLU A 110 9.12 0.62 -22.26
CA GLU A 110 9.17 -0.83 -22.04
C GLU A 110 10.54 -1.24 -21.50
N GLY A 111 10.58 -2.32 -20.73
CA GLY A 111 11.86 -2.92 -20.34
C GLY A 111 12.54 -2.26 -19.13
N GLU A 112 11.81 -1.45 -18.36
CA GLU A 112 12.38 -0.70 -17.24
C GLU A 112 12.62 -1.59 -16.01
N SER A 113 13.64 -1.26 -15.22
CA SER A 113 13.95 -1.96 -13.97
C SER A 113 13.15 -1.41 -12.78
N PHE A 114 12.99 -2.21 -11.71
CA PHE A 114 12.30 -1.78 -10.49
C PHE A 114 12.85 -0.47 -9.92
N LEU A 115 14.18 -0.35 -9.81
CA LEU A 115 14.81 0.87 -9.27
C LEU A 115 14.54 2.08 -10.17
N THR A 116 14.50 1.91 -11.49
CA THR A 116 14.16 2.99 -12.41
C THR A 116 12.72 3.44 -12.23
N VAL A 117 11.76 2.52 -12.17
CA VAL A 117 10.35 2.87 -12.00
C VAL A 117 10.05 3.48 -10.62
N VAL A 118 10.76 3.05 -9.57
CA VAL A 118 10.67 3.66 -8.24
C VAL A 118 11.23 5.09 -8.26
N ARG A 119 12.36 5.31 -8.93
CA ARG A 119 12.99 6.64 -9.02
C ARG A 119 12.18 7.63 -9.85
N ARG A 120 11.64 7.18 -11.00
CA ARG A 120 10.84 8.02 -11.92
C ARG A 120 9.42 8.24 -11.42
N GLY A 121 8.78 7.20 -10.89
CA GLY A 121 7.39 7.22 -10.40
C GLY A 121 6.32 7.22 -11.51
N LEU A 122 6.49 8.00 -12.57
CA LEU A 122 5.64 8.06 -13.76
C LEU A 122 6.50 7.83 -15.01
N SER A 123 5.92 7.21 -16.04
CA SER A 123 6.59 7.08 -17.33
C SER A 123 6.48 8.36 -18.18
N SER A 124 7.32 8.49 -19.21
CA SER A 124 7.40 9.70 -20.05
C SER A 124 6.12 10.07 -20.80
N ASP A 125 5.23 9.12 -21.08
CA ASP A 125 3.92 9.36 -21.72
C ASP A 125 2.79 9.68 -20.72
N GLY A 126 3.14 9.83 -19.44
CA GLY A 126 2.19 10.05 -18.35
C GLY A 126 1.46 8.78 -17.89
N GLY A 127 1.81 7.60 -18.42
CA GLY A 127 1.31 6.31 -17.98
C GLY A 127 1.99 5.81 -16.70
N LEU A 128 1.34 4.84 -16.06
CA LEU A 128 1.84 4.19 -14.84
C LEU A 128 2.72 2.98 -15.19
N TYR A 129 3.72 2.68 -14.36
CA TYR A 129 4.47 1.43 -14.52
C TYR A 129 3.71 0.22 -13.98
N MET A 130 3.82 -0.89 -14.71
CA MET A 130 3.27 -2.22 -14.39
C MET A 130 4.26 -3.32 -14.80
N LEU A 131 4.25 -4.44 -14.07
CA LEU A 131 4.85 -5.68 -14.55
C LEU A 131 4.08 -6.16 -15.78
N LYS A 132 4.79 -6.71 -16.78
CA LYS A 132 4.17 -7.32 -17.96
C LYS A 132 3.13 -8.40 -17.59
N SER A 133 3.42 -9.17 -16.54
CA SER A 133 2.50 -10.14 -15.94
C SER A 133 2.68 -10.15 -14.43
N ILE A 134 1.58 -10.24 -13.68
CA ILE A 134 1.66 -10.42 -12.22
C ILE A 134 2.13 -11.86 -11.95
N PRO A 135 3.24 -12.06 -11.22
CA PRO A 135 3.77 -13.40 -11.00
C PRO A 135 2.86 -14.20 -10.06
N ALA A 136 2.49 -15.42 -10.46
CA ALA A 136 1.79 -16.34 -9.59
C ALA A 136 2.76 -16.99 -8.60
N MET A 137 2.40 -17.05 -7.32
CA MET A 137 3.14 -17.79 -6.31
C MET A 137 2.83 -19.28 -6.45
N ALA A 138 3.85 -20.13 -6.36
CA ALA A 138 3.67 -21.57 -6.36
C ALA A 138 2.72 -21.99 -5.22
N PRO A 139 1.73 -22.88 -5.48
CA PRO A 139 0.75 -23.30 -4.48
C PRO A 139 1.37 -23.76 -3.15
N SER A 140 2.46 -24.54 -3.17
CA SER A 140 3.12 -24.99 -1.94
C SER A 140 3.79 -23.84 -1.17
N GLN A 141 4.31 -22.83 -1.87
CA GLN A 141 4.88 -21.63 -1.24
C GLN A 141 3.81 -20.79 -0.56
N LEU A 142 2.68 -20.56 -1.25
CA LEU A 142 1.57 -19.81 -0.69
C LEU A 142 0.95 -20.56 0.50
N ALA A 143 0.79 -21.88 0.40
CA ALA A 143 0.35 -22.74 1.50
C ALA A 143 1.29 -22.62 2.70
N HIS A 144 2.61 -22.67 2.48
CA HIS A 144 3.61 -22.52 3.52
C HIS A 144 3.49 -21.15 4.22
N LEU A 145 3.48 -20.04 3.46
CA LEU A 145 3.33 -18.69 4.03
C LEU A 145 2.09 -18.57 4.92
N CYS A 146 0.98 -19.18 4.51
CA CYS A 146 -0.29 -19.08 5.23
C CYS A 146 -0.43 -20.06 6.40
N THR A 147 0.25 -21.22 6.37
CA THR A 147 0.07 -22.28 7.38
C THR A 147 1.23 -22.39 8.38
N ALA A 148 2.46 -22.06 7.98
CA ALA A 148 3.65 -22.21 8.81
C ALA A 148 3.56 -21.35 10.08
N LYS A 149 3.87 -21.94 11.24
CA LYS A 149 3.87 -21.23 12.52
C LYS A 149 5.17 -20.44 12.69
N GLY A 150 5.11 -19.33 13.43
CA GLY A 150 6.31 -18.56 13.81
C GLY A 150 6.83 -17.57 12.76
N LEU A 151 6.32 -17.59 11.52
CA LEU A 151 6.70 -16.58 10.53
C LEU A 151 6.26 -15.18 10.96
N MET A 152 7.22 -14.26 10.96
CA MET A 152 7.03 -12.84 11.23
C MET A 152 6.54 -12.09 9.98
N TYR A 153 5.90 -10.94 10.17
CA TYR A 153 5.41 -10.11 9.06
C TYR A 153 6.54 -9.79 8.05
N VAL A 154 7.74 -9.50 8.54
CA VAL A 154 8.91 -9.17 7.71
C VAL A 154 9.36 -10.33 6.81
N GLU A 155 9.17 -11.58 7.23
CA GLU A 155 9.52 -12.76 6.43
C GLU A 155 8.49 -13.01 5.33
N VAL A 156 7.21 -12.83 5.65
CA VAL A 156 6.13 -12.86 4.64
C VAL A 156 6.29 -11.71 3.66
N ALA A 157 6.62 -10.51 4.15
CA ALA A 157 6.90 -9.34 3.33
C ALA A 157 8.05 -9.60 2.35
N GLN A 158 9.18 -10.14 2.82
CA GLN A 158 10.31 -10.49 1.97
C GLN A 158 9.87 -11.41 0.81
N SER A 159 9.22 -12.52 1.12
CA SER A 159 8.82 -13.53 0.12
C SER A 159 7.85 -12.96 -0.93
N VAL A 160 6.88 -12.14 -0.51
CA VAL A 160 5.93 -11.50 -1.44
C VAL A 160 6.61 -10.41 -2.28
N LEU A 161 7.46 -9.59 -1.65
CA LEU A 161 8.10 -8.46 -2.31
C LEU A 161 9.18 -8.89 -3.30
N GLU A 162 9.92 -9.97 -3.06
CA GLU A 162 10.91 -10.52 -3.99
C GLU A 162 10.33 -10.77 -5.39
N MET A 163 9.09 -11.28 -5.46
CA MET A 163 8.39 -11.50 -6.72
C MET A 163 7.99 -10.19 -7.41
N LEU A 164 7.69 -9.14 -6.63
CA LEU A 164 7.13 -7.87 -7.13
C LEU A 164 8.18 -6.78 -7.38
N VAL A 165 9.40 -6.92 -6.85
CA VAL A 165 10.57 -6.12 -7.25
C VAL A 165 11.24 -6.70 -8.50
N GLY A 166 10.82 -7.88 -8.95
CA GLY A 166 11.23 -8.46 -10.21
C GLY A 166 12.75 -8.58 -10.36
N GLY A 167 13.47 -8.98 -9.32
CA GLY A 167 14.94 -9.07 -9.34
C GLY A 167 15.70 -7.74 -9.44
N GLY A 168 15.01 -6.60 -9.42
CA GLY A 168 15.64 -5.27 -9.47
C GLY A 168 16.28 -4.84 -8.15
N VAL A 169 16.03 -5.56 -7.06
CA VAL A 169 16.71 -5.39 -5.77
C VAL A 169 17.19 -6.76 -5.30
N ALA A 170 18.47 -6.88 -4.96
CA ALA A 170 19.01 -8.12 -4.42
C ALA A 170 18.35 -8.45 -3.06
N PRO A 171 18.06 -9.73 -2.75
CA PRO A 171 17.43 -10.13 -1.49
C PRO A 171 18.14 -9.59 -0.25
N ALA A 172 19.48 -9.63 -0.24
CA ALA A 172 20.31 -9.10 0.86
C ALA A 172 20.17 -7.59 1.09
N LEU A 173 19.70 -6.83 0.09
CA LEU A 173 19.39 -5.40 0.23
C LEU A 173 17.92 -5.17 0.56
N LEU A 174 17.02 -6.02 0.05
CA LEU A 174 15.59 -5.94 0.31
C LEU A 174 15.26 -6.24 1.79
N TYR A 175 15.86 -7.29 2.36
CA TYR A 175 15.51 -7.75 3.71
C TYR A 175 15.80 -6.71 4.81
N PRO A 176 16.98 -6.05 4.87
CA PRO A 176 17.21 -4.97 5.83
C PRO A 176 16.23 -3.80 5.67
N ASN A 177 15.85 -3.45 4.43
CA ASN A 177 14.88 -2.40 4.17
C ASN A 177 13.49 -2.76 4.71
N VAL A 178 13.06 -4.01 4.53
CA VAL A 178 11.80 -4.53 5.08
C VAL A 178 11.83 -4.53 6.61
N LEU A 179 12.92 -5.03 7.22
CA LEU A 179 13.09 -5.05 8.67
C LEU A 179 12.97 -3.64 9.27
N LEU A 180 13.68 -2.67 8.70
CA LEU A 180 13.68 -1.28 9.17
C LEU A 180 12.38 -0.52 8.86
N ALA A 181 11.60 -0.96 7.87
CA ALA A 181 10.29 -0.38 7.57
C ALA A 181 9.24 -0.80 8.61
N TYR A 182 9.29 -2.07 9.03
CA TYR A 182 8.34 -2.71 9.93
C TYR A 182 8.89 -2.97 11.34
N ASP A 183 9.89 -2.19 11.77
CA ASP A 183 10.48 -2.27 13.09
C ASP A 183 9.44 -1.97 14.19
N GLN A 184 9.29 -2.88 15.15
CA GLN A 184 8.26 -2.82 16.18
C GLN A 184 8.26 -1.51 16.97
N ALA A 185 9.43 -0.89 17.19
CA ALA A 185 9.54 0.37 17.92
C ALA A 185 8.79 1.52 17.23
N ARG A 186 8.58 1.42 15.92
CA ARG A 186 7.82 2.40 15.12
C ARG A 186 6.37 2.02 14.86
N TRP A 187 5.97 0.82 15.24
CA TRP A 187 4.62 0.29 15.05
C TRP A 187 3.91 0.12 16.40
N SER A 188 4.00 1.15 17.24
CA SER A 188 3.38 1.20 18.56
C SER A 188 3.82 0.06 19.50
N GLY A 189 5.05 -0.43 19.33
CA GLY A 189 5.61 -1.53 20.09
C GLY A 189 4.99 -2.89 19.77
N ARG A 190 4.20 -3.00 18.69
CA ARG A 190 3.50 -4.25 18.33
C ARG A 190 4.41 -5.21 17.59
N THR A 191 4.32 -6.49 17.99
CA THR A 191 4.95 -7.60 17.26
C THR A 191 4.24 -7.91 15.95
N ASP A 192 2.92 -7.88 15.96
CA ASP A 192 2.07 -7.92 14.78
C ASP A 192 1.71 -6.50 14.35
N VAL A 193 2.37 -6.05 13.27
CA VAL A 193 2.17 -4.71 12.70
C VAL A 193 0.83 -4.57 11.96
N CYS A 194 0.18 -5.69 11.61
CA CYS A 194 -1.07 -5.75 10.85
C CYS A 194 -2.06 -6.75 11.46
N PRO A 195 -2.53 -6.52 12.70
CA PRO A 195 -3.41 -7.46 13.37
C PRO A 195 -4.77 -7.55 12.68
N VAL A 196 -5.27 -8.78 12.55
CA VAL A 196 -6.66 -9.06 12.18
C VAL A 196 -7.44 -9.39 13.44
N THR A 197 -8.51 -8.64 13.69
CA THR A 197 -9.39 -8.82 14.85
C THR A 197 -10.84 -9.02 14.40
N PRO A 198 -11.68 -9.73 15.16
CA PRO A 198 -13.12 -9.75 14.89
C PRO A 198 -13.69 -8.33 14.90
N LEU A 199 -14.70 -8.05 14.06
CA LEU A 199 -15.43 -6.78 14.12
C LEU A 199 -16.06 -6.58 15.51
N LEU A 200 -16.67 -7.63 16.03
CA LEU A 200 -17.18 -7.74 17.40
C LEU A 200 -16.59 -8.99 18.07
N VAL A 201 -16.17 -8.87 19.33
CA VAL A 201 -15.62 -10.01 20.11
C VAL A 201 -16.75 -10.95 20.52
N GLU A 202 -16.52 -12.27 20.58
CA GLU A 202 -17.54 -13.26 20.91
C GLU A 202 -18.24 -13.03 22.26
N GLU A 203 -17.52 -12.52 23.28
CA GLU A 203 -18.09 -12.12 24.59
C GLU A 203 -19.10 -10.96 24.48
N HIS A 204 -19.09 -10.25 23.36
CA HIS A 204 -20.04 -9.18 23.03
C HIS A 204 -21.06 -9.62 21.96
N ALA A 205 -20.88 -10.80 21.37
CA ALA A 205 -21.72 -11.37 20.33
C ALA A 205 -22.81 -12.30 20.89
N ASP A 206 -23.40 -11.95 22.05
CA ASP A 206 -24.66 -12.52 22.55
C ASP A 206 -25.86 -12.07 21.68
N PHE A 207 -25.72 -12.15 20.36
CA PHE A 207 -26.84 -12.04 19.45
C PHE A 207 -27.56 -13.37 19.53
N ASP A 208 -28.77 -13.37 20.11
CA ASP A 208 -29.66 -14.52 20.08
C ASP A 208 -29.72 -15.05 18.63
N ALA A 209 -29.78 -16.37 18.43
CA ALA A 209 -29.92 -16.95 17.09
C ALA A 209 -31.14 -16.37 16.33
N ALA A 210 -32.08 -15.75 17.05
CA ALA A 210 -33.21 -14.99 16.53
C ALA A 210 -32.92 -13.53 16.09
N ASP A 211 -31.79 -12.90 16.44
CA ASP A 211 -31.47 -11.53 16.03
C ASP A 211 -30.91 -11.49 14.60
N VAL A 212 -31.85 -11.54 13.64
CA VAL A 212 -31.58 -11.49 12.20
C VAL A 212 -30.84 -10.22 11.80
N ALA A 213 -31.00 -9.11 12.53
CA ALA A 213 -30.48 -7.80 12.13
C ALA A 213 -28.94 -7.76 12.17
N HIS A 214 -28.30 -8.51 13.06
CA HIS A 214 -26.84 -8.49 13.26
C HIS A 214 -26.11 -9.72 12.70
N ARG A 215 -26.83 -10.71 12.12
CA ARG A 215 -26.22 -11.91 11.51
C ARG A 215 -25.17 -11.61 10.44
N TRP A 216 -25.27 -10.46 9.76
CA TRP A 216 -24.29 -10.04 8.78
C TRP A 216 -22.88 -9.89 9.36
N MET A 217 -22.73 -9.70 10.68
CA MET A 217 -21.45 -9.50 11.37
C MET A 217 -20.67 -10.80 11.62
N ASN A 218 -21.29 -11.98 11.47
CA ASN A 218 -20.65 -13.28 11.71
C ASN A 218 -19.46 -13.52 10.77
N ASN A 219 -18.28 -13.92 11.24
CA ASN A 219 -17.09 -14.06 10.37
C ASN A 219 -16.68 -12.74 9.67
N VAL A 220 -17.02 -11.57 10.24
CA VAL A 220 -16.48 -10.29 9.79
C VAL A 220 -15.29 -9.93 10.66
N SER A 221 -14.15 -9.72 10.03
CA SER A 221 -12.92 -9.28 10.69
C SER A 221 -12.48 -7.93 10.15
N VAL A 222 -11.65 -7.26 10.94
CA VAL A 222 -11.03 -5.98 10.63
C VAL A 222 -9.53 -6.19 10.61
N MET A 223 -8.92 -5.88 9.46
CA MET A 223 -7.47 -5.79 9.30
C MET A 223 -7.05 -4.37 9.69
N GLU A 224 -6.43 -4.24 10.86
CA GLU A 224 -6.07 -2.94 11.44
C GLU A 224 -4.75 -2.44 10.82
N LEU A 225 -4.83 -1.44 9.93
CA LEU A 225 -3.68 -0.93 9.19
C LEU A 225 -3.11 0.37 9.78
N TYR A 226 -3.45 0.71 11.00
CA TYR A 226 -3.21 2.05 11.57
C TYR A 226 -2.25 2.05 12.76
N HIS A 227 -1.46 1.00 12.97
CA HIS A 227 -0.52 0.93 14.11
C HIS A 227 0.84 1.58 13.84
N GLY A 228 1.07 2.04 12.62
CA GLY A 228 2.29 2.71 12.18
C GLY A 228 2.46 4.13 12.73
N PRO A 229 3.57 4.80 12.38
CA PRO A 229 3.96 6.08 12.96
C PRO A 229 3.04 7.25 12.60
N THR A 230 2.08 7.10 11.69
CA THR A 230 1.13 8.16 11.32
C THR A 230 -0.32 7.78 11.52
N ALA A 231 -0.55 6.62 12.15
CA ALA A 231 -1.85 6.05 12.47
C ALA A 231 -2.75 5.80 11.25
N ALA A 232 -2.17 5.44 10.10
CA ALA A 232 -2.90 5.18 8.86
C ALA A 232 -2.20 4.14 7.97
N PHE A 233 -2.98 3.44 7.13
CA PHE A 233 -2.48 2.36 6.27
C PHE A 233 -1.36 2.74 5.31
N LYS A 234 -1.24 4.04 5.03
CA LYS A 234 -0.20 4.58 4.14
C LYS A 234 1.20 4.34 4.70
N ASP A 235 1.33 4.11 6.00
CA ASP A 235 2.58 3.72 6.66
C ASP A 235 3.17 2.43 6.08
N PHE A 236 2.35 1.43 5.72
CA PHE A 236 2.87 0.18 5.15
C PHE A 236 3.68 0.40 3.88
N ALA A 237 3.26 1.35 3.05
CA ALA A 237 3.94 1.71 1.83
C ALA A 237 5.07 2.72 2.08
N LEU A 238 4.78 3.79 2.84
CA LEU A 238 5.67 4.94 2.93
C LEU A 238 6.80 4.77 3.94
N GLN A 239 6.81 3.72 4.76
CA GLN A 239 7.97 3.37 5.58
C GLN A 239 9.00 2.51 4.84
N LEU A 240 8.62 1.95 3.69
CA LEU A 240 9.46 1.11 2.85
C LEU A 240 9.87 1.82 1.54
N PHE A 241 8.95 2.54 0.90
CA PHE A 241 9.19 3.26 -0.36
C PHE A 241 10.42 4.20 -0.32
N PRO A 242 10.62 5.06 0.70
CA PRO A 242 11.79 5.92 0.77
C PRO A 242 13.13 5.17 0.80
N ARG A 243 13.13 3.93 1.32
CA ARG A 243 14.30 3.06 1.35
C ARG A 243 14.62 2.52 -0.04
N TYR A 244 13.59 2.08 -0.78
CA TYR A 244 13.74 1.73 -2.20
C TYR A 244 14.23 2.92 -3.02
N PHE A 245 13.68 4.10 -2.74
CA PHE A 245 14.05 5.32 -3.43
C PHE A 245 15.52 5.66 -3.20
N GLN A 246 16.00 5.57 -1.96
CA GLN A 246 17.42 5.76 -1.66
C GLN A 246 18.30 4.74 -2.40
N THR A 247 17.93 3.45 -2.37
CA THR A 247 18.65 2.41 -3.12
C THR A 247 18.69 2.73 -4.62
N ALA A 248 17.59 3.23 -5.18
CA ALA A 248 17.49 3.59 -6.60
C ALA A 248 18.34 4.81 -6.95
N VAL A 249 18.41 5.81 -6.07
CA VAL A 249 19.26 7.00 -6.24
C VAL A 249 20.74 6.63 -6.18
N GLU A 250 21.12 5.80 -5.22
CA GLU A 250 22.50 5.31 -5.09
C GLU A 250 22.90 4.46 -6.29
N ASP A 251 21.98 3.66 -6.83
CA ASP A 251 22.24 2.85 -8.01
C ASP A 251 22.41 3.70 -9.27
N ASP A 252 21.52 4.67 -9.51
CA ASP A 252 21.61 5.62 -10.62
C ASP A 252 22.95 6.37 -10.61
N ALA A 253 23.40 6.83 -9.44
CA ALA A 253 24.69 7.48 -9.26
C ALA A 253 25.87 6.55 -9.59
N ARG A 254 25.83 5.28 -9.13
CA ARG A 254 26.87 4.29 -9.47
C ARG A 254 26.92 3.99 -10.96
N GLN A 255 25.76 3.91 -11.63
CA GLN A 255 25.69 3.67 -13.07
C GLN A 255 26.28 4.84 -13.87
N GLN A 256 25.95 6.08 -13.50
CA GLN A 256 26.51 7.28 -14.14
C GLN A 256 28.03 7.36 -13.98
N GLN A 257 28.56 7.05 -12.79
CA GLN A 257 30.02 7.02 -12.56
C GLN A 257 30.73 5.98 -13.43
N LYS A 258 30.15 4.79 -13.60
CA LYS A 258 30.72 3.75 -14.48
C LYS A 258 30.72 4.18 -15.94
N GLN A 259 29.67 4.86 -16.40
CA GLN A 259 29.57 5.38 -17.76
C GLN A 259 30.63 6.46 -18.02
N GLN A 260 30.77 7.43 -17.10
CA GLN A 260 31.78 8.50 -17.21
C GLN A 260 33.22 7.98 -17.18
N GLN A 261 33.50 6.95 -16.39
CA GLN A 261 34.80 6.28 -16.38
C GLN A 261 35.10 5.58 -17.71
N HIS A 262 34.08 5.07 -18.39
CA HIS A 262 34.22 4.43 -19.70
C HIS A 262 34.45 5.46 -20.82
N ASP A 263 33.86 6.65 -20.70
CA ASP A 263 33.93 7.71 -21.72
C ASP A 263 35.13 8.67 -21.51
N GLY A 264 35.99 8.42 -20.52
CA GLY A 264 37.24 9.14 -20.30
C GLY A 264 37.08 10.54 -19.69
N GLU A 265 35.91 10.87 -19.17
CA GLU A 265 35.64 12.16 -18.52
C GLU A 265 36.11 12.18 -17.05
N ALA A 266 36.57 13.34 -16.58
CA ALA A 266 37.02 13.51 -15.20
C ALA A 266 35.86 13.25 -14.23
N ALA A 267 36.05 12.31 -13.30
CA ALA A 267 35.05 11.95 -12.30
C ALA A 267 34.61 13.19 -11.51
N VAL A 268 33.32 13.54 -11.61
CA VAL A 268 32.71 14.55 -10.74
C VAL A 268 32.86 14.08 -9.29
N SER A 269 33.36 14.97 -8.41
CA SER A 269 33.55 14.71 -6.98
C SER A 269 32.31 14.03 -6.38
N ALA A 270 32.54 13.00 -5.54
CA ALA A 270 31.51 12.28 -4.79
C ALA A 270 30.68 13.18 -3.84
N GLU A 271 31.04 14.46 -3.70
CA GLU A 271 30.40 15.47 -2.85
C GLU A 271 29.19 16.14 -3.51
N ALA A 272 29.05 16.11 -4.85
CA ALA A 272 27.91 16.67 -5.57
C ALA A 272 26.87 15.58 -5.89
N LYS A 273 26.30 14.93 -4.86
CA LYS A 273 25.12 14.08 -5.04
C LYS A 273 23.91 14.98 -5.22
N ASP A 274 23.21 14.88 -6.34
CA ASP A 274 21.94 15.58 -6.58
C ASP A 274 21.01 15.38 -5.38
N LYS A 275 20.57 16.49 -4.76
CA LYS A 275 19.56 16.44 -3.71
C LYS A 275 18.20 16.16 -4.35
N TYR A 276 17.42 15.26 -3.75
CA TYR A 276 16.05 15.05 -4.18
C TYR A 276 15.10 15.86 -3.31
N ILE A 277 14.17 16.56 -3.94
CA ILE A 277 13.02 17.18 -3.28
C ILE A 277 11.79 16.36 -3.62
N ILE A 278 11.24 15.75 -2.59
CA ILE A 278 10.01 14.98 -2.65
C ILE A 278 8.84 15.96 -2.54
N LEU A 279 8.19 16.21 -3.67
CA LEU A 279 7.03 17.09 -3.74
C LEU A 279 5.74 16.26 -3.77
N ALA A 280 4.82 16.52 -2.84
CA ALA A 280 3.53 15.86 -2.80
C ALA A 280 2.40 16.80 -2.37
N ALA A 281 1.19 16.52 -2.88
CA ALA A 281 -0.05 17.14 -2.44
C ALA A 281 -0.81 16.14 -1.56
N THR A 282 -1.50 16.62 -0.53
CA THR A 282 -2.27 15.75 0.35
C THR A 282 -3.60 16.34 0.80
N SER A 283 -4.61 15.46 0.96
CA SER A 283 -5.81 15.70 1.76
C SER A 283 -5.65 15.26 3.22
N GLY A 284 -4.43 14.95 3.67
CA GLY A 284 -4.10 14.66 5.06
C GLY A 284 -3.06 13.54 5.21
N ASP A 285 -3.51 12.28 5.20
CA ASP A 285 -2.65 11.15 5.60
C ASP A 285 -1.42 10.91 4.72
N THR A 286 -1.52 11.15 3.40
CA THR A 286 -0.41 10.87 2.48
C THR A 286 0.78 11.76 2.79
N GLY A 287 0.54 13.04 3.12
CA GLY A 287 1.62 13.99 3.43
C GLY A 287 2.36 13.58 4.69
N VAL A 288 1.64 13.31 5.79
CA VAL A 288 2.25 12.91 7.06
C VAL A 288 3.05 11.61 6.90
N ALA A 289 2.49 10.60 6.25
CA ALA A 289 3.17 9.32 6.03
C ALA A 289 4.42 9.46 5.13
N ALA A 290 4.37 10.35 4.12
CA ALA A 290 5.52 10.62 3.27
C ALA A 290 6.63 11.34 4.05
N ILE A 291 6.29 12.38 4.82
CA ILE A 291 7.22 13.08 5.69
C ILE A 291 7.89 12.10 6.65
N SER A 292 7.09 11.36 7.43
CA SER A 292 7.59 10.39 8.41
C SER A 292 8.52 9.35 7.76
N GLY A 293 8.13 8.82 6.60
CA GLY A 293 8.91 7.83 5.87
C GLY A 293 10.27 8.32 5.40
N PHE A 294 10.32 9.50 4.77
CA PHE A 294 11.57 10.07 4.24
C PHE A 294 12.50 10.56 5.34
N VAL A 295 11.97 11.17 6.40
CA VAL A 295 12.75 11.54 7.60
C VAL A 295 13.34 10.28 8.23
N ASN A 296 12.53 9.24 8.43
CA ASN A 296 12.98 8.00 9.07
C ASN A 296 13.95 7.16 8.22
N ALA A 297 13.90 7.27 6.89
CA ALA A 297 14.87 6.60 6.02
C ALA A 297 16.29 7.17 6.19
N GLY A 298 16.46 8.35 6.79
CA GLY A 298 17.76 8.96 7.08
C GLY A 298 18.50 9.45 5.83
N GLY A 299 17.83 9.51 4.69
CA GLY A 299 18.39 9.98 3.42
C GLY A 299 18.46 11.51 3.32
N HIS A 300 19.20 12.00 2.33
CA HIS A 300 19.35 13.43 2.05
C HIS A 300 18.17 14.06 1.28
N ALA A 301 17.09 13.30 1.08
CA ALA A 301 15.91 13.81 0.40
C ALA A 301 15.19 14.82 1.30
N LYS A 302 14.86 15.96 0.71
CA LYS A 302 13.99 16.97 1.28
C LYS A 302 12.53 16.64 0.96
N VAL A 303 11.61 17.07 1.80
CA VAL A 303 10.17 16.83 1.62
C VAL A 303 9.42 18.15 1.66
N MET A 304 8.71 18.46 0.57
CA MET A 304 7.79 19.59 0.49
C MET A 304 6.36 19.05 0.32
N ILE A 305 5.49 19.38 1.27
CA ILE A 305 4.08 18.97 1.24
C ILE A 305 3.18 20.19 1.00
N LEU A 306 2.25 20.07 0.05
CA LEU A 306 1.17 21.02 -0.17
C LEU A 306 -0.14 20.44 0.36
N TYR A 307 -0.90 21.20 1.12
CA TYR A 307 -2.23 20.81 1.60
C TYR A 307 -3.23 21.97 1.55
N PRO A 308 -4.53 21.71 1.36
CA PRO A 308 -5.55 22.74 1.47
C PRO A 308 -5.67 23.14 2.94
N MET A 309 -5.42 24.43 3.25
CA MET A 309 -5.40 24.96 4.62
C MET A 309 -6.67 24.60 5.42
N HIS A 310 -7.81 24.53 4.73
CA HIS A 310 -9.12 24.26 5.32
C HIS A 310 -9.68 22.86 4.97
N GLY A 311 -8.90 21.99 4.31
CA GLY A 311 -9.35 20.69 3.81
C GLY A 311 -8.71 19.48 4.49
N VAL A 312 -7.97 19.67 5.59
CA VAL A 312 -7.35 18.60 6.39
C VAL A 312 -7.83 18.66 7.84
N SER A 313 -7.86 17.51 8.53
CA SER A 313 -8.27 17.50 9.95
C SER A 313 -7.24 18.25 10.82
N PRO A 314 -7.66 18.85 11.96
CA PRO A 314 -6.74 19.51 12.89
C PRO A 314 -5.62 18.56 13.36
N VAL A 315 -5.92 17.28 13.56
CA VAL A 315 -4.93 16.26 13.95
C VAL A 315 -3.89 16.06 12.85
N GLN A 316 -4.33 15.93 11.60
CA GLN A 316 -3.44 15.77 10.46
C GLN A 316 -2.55 17.01 10.24
N GLN A 317 -3.12 18.21 10.40
CA GLN A 317 -2.36 19.45 10.34
C GLN A 317 -1.27 19.49 11.44
N LEU A 318 -1.63 19.19 12.69
CA LEU A 318 -0.69 19.17 13.81
C LEU A 318 0.42 18.13 13.60
N GLN A 319 0.10 16.95 13.04
CA GLN A 319 1.11 15.98 12.66
C GLN A 319 2.09 16.55 11.63
N MET A 320 1.61 17.17 10.54
CA MET A 320 2.49 17.75 9.53
C MET A 320 3.39 18.85 10.13
N LEU A 321 2.82 19.75 10.93
CA LEU A 321 3.57 20.82 11.60
C LEU A 321 4.60 20.30 12.60
N SER A 322 4.35 19.15 13.24
CA SER A 322 5.31 18.55 14.17
C SER A 322 6.61 18.07 13.51
N PHE A 323 6.61 17.92 12.17
CA PHE A 323 7.80 17.56 11.39
C PHE A 323 8.44 18.73 10.66
N ASP A 324 7.77 19.88 10.54
CA ASP A 324 8.31 21.04 9.79
C ASP A 324 9.50 21.65 10.53
N ASP A 325 10.69 21.51 9.97
CA ASP A 325 11.93 22.04 10.52
C ASP A 325 12.54 23.16 9.64
N GLY A 326 11.93 23.44 8.48
CA GLY A 326 12.43 24.40 7.50
C GLY A 326 13.76 24.03 6.84
N LYS A 327 14.24 22.79 7.02
CA LYS A 327 15.53 22.31 6.53
C LYS A 327 15.38 21.06 5.69
N GLN A 328 14.87 19.98 6.29
CA GLN A 328 14.54 18.74 5.60
C GLN A 328 13.07 18.70 5.19
N VAL A 329 12.18 19.31 5.97
CA VAL A 329 10.74 19.28 5.76
C VAL A 329 10.15 20.68 5.75
N GLU A 330 9.36 20.98 4.73
CA GLU A 330 8.48 22.16 4.70
C GLU A 330 7.05 21.76 4.32
N VAL A 331 6.08 22.31 5.06
CA VAL A 331 4.67 22.02 4.84
C VAL A 331 3.91 23.32 4.57
N PHE A 332 3.35 23.45 3.37
CA PHE A 332 2.63 24.64 2.91
C PHE A 332 1.12 24.41 2.90
N GLY A 333 0.41 25.20 3.71
CA GLY A 333 -1.04 25.34 3.64
C GLY A 333 -1.43 26.33 2.55
N LEU A 334 -2.15 25.88 1.53
CA LEU A 334 -2.64 26.72 0.44
C LEU A 334 -4.10 27.12 0.71
N SER A 335 -4.48 28.34 0.34
CA SER A 335 -5.84 28.86 0.56
C SER A 335 -6.91 28.27 -0.40
N ASP A 336 -6.51 27.35 -1.28
CA ASP A 336 -7.36 26.71 -2.29
C ASP A 336 -7.61 25.24 -1.92
N ASP A 337 -8.32 24.51 -2.76
CA ASP A 337 -8.72 23.13 -2.51
C ASP A 337 -7.61 22.09 -2.80
N PHE A 338 -7.94 20.81 -2.54
CA PHE A 338 -7.03 19.70 -2.80
C PHE A 338 -6.75 19.50 -4.30
N ASP A 339 -7.73 19.77 -5.17
CA ASP A 339 -7.56 19.64 -6.61
C ASP A 339 -6.55 20.65 -7.15
N PHE A 340 -6.56 21.88 -6.62
CA PHE A 340 -5.54 22.88 -6.88
C PHE A 340 -4.15 22.40 -6.43
N CYS A 341 -4.03 21.88 -5.19
CA CYS A 341 -2.77 21.32 -4.69
C CYS A 341 -2.23 20.24 -5.64
N GLN A 342 -3.09 19.29 -6.03
CA GLN A 342 -2.71 18.17 -6.89
C GLN A 342 -2.34 18.63 -8.31
N LYS A 343 -3.11 19.55 -8.90
CA LYS A 343 -2.83 20.14 -10.23
C LYS A 343 -1.52 20.90 -10.22
N THR A 344 -1.23 21.65 -9.15
CA THR A 344 0.02 22.40 -8.99
C THR A 344 1.22 21.46 -8.99
N VAL A 345 1.17 20.37 -8.21
CA VAL A 345 2.24 19.36 -8.20
C VAL A 345 2.44 18.77 -9.60
N LYS A 346 1.37 18.36 -10.29
CA LYS A 346 1.46 17.84 -11.67
C LYS A 346 2.10 18.85 -12.63
N THR A 347 1.68 20.11 -12.56
CA THR A 347 2.21 21.19 -13.41
C THR A 347 3.70 21.40 -13.18
N ILE A 348 4.14 21.38 -11.91
CA ILE A 348 5.55 21.49 -11.53
C ILE A 348 6.39 20.32 -12.10
N PHE A 349 5.87 19.08 -12.06
CA PHE A 349 6.58 17.92 -12.62
C PHE A 349 6.73 17.98 -14.15
N SER A 350 5.79 18.63 -14.84
CA SER A 350 5.83 18.83 -16.30
C SER A 350 6.62 20.06 -16.73
N ASP A 351 7.13 20.90 -15.81
CA ASP A 351 7.89 22.11 -16.14
C ASP A 351 9.38 21.79 -16.34
N ASP A 352 9.77 21.56 -17.60
CA ASP A 352 11.17 21.28 -17.97
C ASP A 352 12.10 22.46 -17.70
N ALA A 353 11.62 23.70 -17.79
CA ALA A 353 12.42 24.88 -17.51
C ALA A 353 12.76 24.98 -16.02
N LEU A 354 11.78 24.74 -15.14
CA LEU A 354 12.00 24.65 -13.70
C LEU A 354 12.93 23.49 -13.34
N LYS A 355 12.71 22.30 -13.89
CA LYS A 355 13.61 21.15 -13.65
C LYS A 355 15.05 21.47 -14.05
N ALA A 356 15.26 22.16 -15.17
CA ALA A 356 16.59 22.60 -15.60
C ALA A 356 17.19 23.68 -14.68
N ARG A 357 16.37 24.57 -14.07
CA ARG A 357 16.85 25.53 -13.05
C ARG A 357 17.26 24.81 -11.76
N LEU A 358 16.45 23.87 -11.28
CA LEU A 358 16.76 23.05 -10.09
C LEU A 358 18.02 22.20 -10.32
N ALA A 359 18.20 21.60 -11.50
CA ALA A 359 19.41 20.84 -11.81
C ALA A 359 20.68 21.70 -11.83
N ARG A 360 20.56 23.04 -11.99
CA ARG A 360 21.66 24.01 -11.94
C ARG A 360 21.80 24.71 -10.59
N SER A 361 20.95 24.41 -9.60
CA SER A 361 21.09 24.98 -8.25
C SER A 361 22.38 24.48 -7.59
N ASN A 362 22.80 25.14 -6.49
CA ASN A 362 23.91 24.67 -5.68
C ASN A 362 23.41 24.42 -4.23
N PRO A 363 23.28 23.16 -3.80
CA PRO A 363 23.59 21.94 -4.56
C PRO A 363 22.55 21.63 -5.65
N PRO A 364 22.92 20.90 -6.72
CA PRO A 364 21.98 20.48 -7.76
C PRO A 364 20.80 19.70 -7.17
N SER A 365 19.59 20.01 -7.61
CA SER A 365 18.37 19.42 -7.08
C SER A 365 17.50 18.77 -8.17
N ARG A 366 16.87 17.64 -7.83
CA ARG A 366 15.90 16.93 -8.67
C ARG A 366 14.58 16.77 -7.95
N LEU A 367 13.49 16.74 -8.72
CA LEU A 367 12.15 16.48 -8.18
C LEU A 367 11.83 14.99 -8.25
N SER A 368 11.16 14.49 -7.22
CA SER A 368 10.52 13.17 -7.22
C SER A 368 9.19 13.23 -6.47
N SER A 369 8.28 12.30 -6.78
CA SER A 369 6.96 12.26 -6.14
C SER A 369 6.82 11.06 -5.20
N ALA A 370 6.17 11.31 -4.06
CA ALA A 370 5.72 10.26 -3.14
C ALA A 370 4.24 9.86 -3.35
N ASN A 371 3.62 10.22 -4.47
CA ASN A 371 2.20 9.96 -4.72
C ASN A 371 1.88 8.48 -5.01
N SER A 372 0.61 8.08 -4.89
CA SER A 372 0.13 6.68 -4.96
C SER A 372 0.26 6.03 -6.35
N ILE A 373 0.81 6.77 -7.32
CA ILE A 373 1.14 6.29 -8.66
C ILE A 373 2.44 5.47 -8.65
N ASN A 374 3.34 5.68 -7.69
CA ASN A 374 4.63 5.00 -7.66
C ASN A 374 4.46 3.50 -7.38
N TRP A 375 5.13 2.65 -8.17
CA TRP A 375 5.09 1.20 -7.99
C TRP A 375 5.54 0.75 -6.60
N GLY A 376 6.58 1.39 -6.05
CA GLY A 376 7.11 1.10 -4.72
C GLY A 376 6.11 1.41 -3.58
N ARG A 377 5.03 2.15 -3.86
CA ARG A 377 3.91 2.30 -2.91
C ARG A 377 2.83 1.23 -3.05
N LEU A 378 2.66 0.64 -4.22
CA LEU A 378 1.64 -0.38 -4.46
C LEU A 378 2.03 -1.71 -3.84
N ILE A 379 3.26 -2.18 -4.08
CA ILE A 379 3.65 -3.55 -3.74
C ILE A 379 3.70 -3.87 -2.23
N PRO A 380 4.06 -2.96 -1.31
CA PRO A 380 4.01 -3.26 0.13
C PRO A 380 2.59 -3.52 0.62
N GLN A 381 1.59 -3.03 -0.11
CA GLN A 381 0.19 -3.22 0.24
C GLN A 381 -0.31 -4.63 -0.06
N VAL A 382 0.33 -5.37 -0.97
CA VAL A 382 -0.02 -6.76 -1.29
C VAL A 382 0.25 -7.66 -0.07
N VAL A 383 1.29 -7.35 0.69
CA VAL A 383 1.76 -8.13 1.83
C VAL A 383 0.69 -8.26 2.91
N TYR A 384 0.02 -7.17 3.30
CA TYR A 384 -0.96 -7.25 4.38
C TYR A 384 -2.20 -8.08 4.01
N TYR A 385 -2.53 -8.24 2.73
CA TYR A 385 -3.59 -9.15 2.30
C TYR A 385 -3.19 -10.63 2.47
N VAL A 386 -1.95 -10.96 2.10
CA VAL A 386 -1.39 -12.30 2.36
C VAL A 386 -1.33 -12.55 3.87
N TRP A 387 -0.90 -11.55 4.65
CA TRP A 387 -0.85 -11.61 6.11
C TRP A 387 -2.25 -11.78 6.73
N ALA A 388 -3.26 -11.06 6.25
CA ALA A 388 -4.62 -11.18 6.78
C ALA A 388 -5.22 -12.55 6.50
N TYR A 389 -5.07 -13.06 5.27
CA TYR A 389 -5.51 -14.41 4.92
C TYR A 389 -4.80 -15.47 5.78
N ARG A 390 -3.49 -15.31 5.97
CA ARG A 390 -2.70 -16.12 6.90
C ARG A 390 -3.28 -16.11 8.31
N GLN A 391 -3.65 -14.95 8.86
CA GLN A 391 -4.25 -14.90 10.20
C GLN A 391 -5.59 -15.64 10.25
N HIS A 392 -6.41 -15.57 9.20
CA HIS A 392 -7.61 -16.40 9.10
C HIS A 392 -7.28 -17.90 9.13
N VAL A 393 -6.17 -18.34 8.49
CA VAL A 393 -5.72 -19.76 8.50
C VAL A 393 -5.28 -20.18 9.87
N GLN A 394 -4.52 -19.34 10.55
CA GLN A 394 -3.90 -19.72 11.81
C GLN A 394 -4.80 -19.52 13.02
N ARG A 395 -5.76 -18.59 12.93
CA ARG A 395 -6.64 -18.17 14.02
C ARG A 395 -8.10 -18.35 13.66
N ALA A 396 -8.42 -19.34 12.82
CA ALA A 396 -9.79 -19.63 12.37
C ALA A 396 -10.76 -19.71 13.56
N ALA A 397 -10.38 -20.41 14.63
CA ALA A 397 -11.18 -20.53 15.85
C ALA A 397 -11.48 -19.21 16.58
N GLN A 398 -10.75 -18.13 16.30
CA GLN A 398 -10.97 -16.80 16.89
C GLN A 398 -11.65 -15.81 15.92
N LEU A 399 -11.55 -16.05 14.61
CA LEU A 399 -11.97 -15.10 13.57
C LEU A 399 -13.18 -15.60 12.76
N VAL A 400 -13.57 -16.86 12.93
CA VAL A 400 -14.65 -17.51 12.18
C VAL A 400 -15.55 -18.24 13.18
N SER A 401 -16.77 -17.77 13.37
CA SER A 401 -17.74 -18.24 14.36
C SER A 401 -18.62 -19.40 13.87
N THR A 402 -18.32 -20.00 12.71
CA THR A 402 -19.09 -21.16 12.25
C THR A 402 -18.73 -22.38 13.09
N ARG A 403 -19.74 -23.12 13.57
CA ARG A 403 -19.61 -24.47 14.16
C ARG A 403 -19.01 -25.53 13.20
N GLN A 404 -18.39 -25.11 12.11
CA GLN A 404 -17.60 -25.97 11.23
C GLN A 404 -16.13 -25.75 11.60
N ASP A 405 -15.57 -26.74 12.28
CA ASP A 405 -14.17 -26.84 12.72
C ASP A 405 -13.12 -26.87 11.58
N ASN A 406 -13.43 -26.33 10.39
CA ASN A 406 -12.83 -26.75 9.12
C ASN A 406 -12.35 -25.64 8.17
N TRP A 407 -12.39 -24.34 8.54
CA TRP A 407 -11.80 -23.30 7.68
C TRP A 407 -10.28 -23.50 7.59
N ARG A 408 -9.76 -23.65 6.37
CA ARG A 408 -8.38 -24.03 6.08
C ARG A 408 -7.81 -23.25 4.90
N PHE A 409 -6.51 -23.38 4.70
CA PHE A 409 -5.87 -22.89 3.48
C PHE A 409 -6.58 -23.42 2.23
N GLY A 410 -6.85 -22.52 1.29
CA GLY A 410 -7.61 -22.80 0.06
C GLY A 410 -9.06 -22.31 0.12
N ASP A 411 -9.64 -22.14 1.31
CA ASP A 411 -10.97 -21.57 1.45
C ASP A 411 -10.95 -20.08 1.11
N VAL A 412 -12.02 -19.59 0.48
CA VAL A 412 -12.08 -18.23 -0.05
C VAL A 412 -12.51 -17.21 1.00
N ILE A 413 -11.99 -15.98 0.86
CA ILE A 413 -12.44 -14.80 1.63
C ILE A 413 -13.01 -13.72 0.71
N ASP A 414 -13.85 -12.86 1.27
CA ASP A 414 -14.18 -11.57 0.66
C ASP A 414 -13.38 -10.45 1.33
N VAL A 415 -13.07 -9.39 0.57
CA VAL A 415 -12.32 -8.24 1.08
C VAL A 415 -13.08 -6.97 0.76
N VAL A 416 -13.28 -6.11 1.77
CA VAL A 416 -13.93 -4.80 1.62
C VAL A 416 -12.93 -3.69 1.93
N VAL A 417 -12.82 -2.73 1.01
CA VAL A 417 -11.82 -1.67 1.10
C VAL A 417 -12.49 -0.31 0.93
N PRO A 418 -12.32 0.65 1.87
CA PRO A 418 -12.69 2.04 1.63
C PRO A 418 -11.75 2.63 0.58
N CYS A 419 -12.31 3.02 -0.57
CA CYS A 419 -11.55 3.26 -1.79
C CYS A 419 -11.49 4.74 -2.17
N GLY A 420 -10.26 5.29 -2.15
CA GLY A 420 -9.92 6.56 -2.80
C GLY A 420 -9.23 6.31 -4.15
N ASN A 421 -7.90 6.47 -4.20
CA ASN A 421 -7.08 6.30 -5.41
C ASN A 421 -6.92 4.86 -5.94
N PHE A 422 -7.78 3.92 -5.55
CA PHE A 422 -7.83 2.52 -5.99
C PHE A 422 -6.60 1.63 -5.71
N GLY A 423 -5.50 2.17 -5.18
CA GLY A 423 -4.26 1.43 -4.96
C GLY A 423 -4.36 0.30 -3.93
N ASN A 424 -5.14 0.51 -2.86
CA ASN A 424 -5.29 -0.48 -1.79
C ASN A 424 -6.06 -1.72 -2.28
N ILE A 425 -7.24 -1.55 -2.88
CA ILE A 425 -8.00 -2.69 -3.42
C ILE A 425 -7.31 -3.33 -4.63
N LEU A 426 -6.56 -2.54 -5.41
CA LEU A 426 -5.71 -3.10 -6.47
C LEU A 426 -4.64 -4.02 -5.90
N ALA A 427 -4.03 -3.69 -4.75
CA ALA A 427 -3.08 -4.59 -4.09
C ALA A 427 -3.74 -5.92 -3.63
N ALA A 428 -5.02 -5.91 -3.24
CA ALA A 428 -5.79 -7.13 -3.00
C ALA A 428 -5.99 -7.94 -4.29
N TYR A 429 -6.26 -7.25 -5.41
CA TYR A 429 -6.35 -7.89 -6.72
C TYR A 429 -5.03 -8.52 -7.17
N PHE A 430 -3.91 -7.87 -6.86
CA PHE A 430 -2.59 -8.43 -7.04
C PHE A 430 -2.41 -9.69 -6.21
N ALA A 431 -2.74 -9.67 -4.91
CA ALA A 431 -2.68 -10.87 -4.07
C ALA A 431 -3.52 -12.01 -4.65
N LYS A 432 -4.73 -11.73 -5.15
CA LYS A 432 -5.59 -12.71 -5.85
C LYS A 432 -4.90 -13.27 -7.10
N LYS A 433 -4.33 -12.41 -7.95
CA LYS A 433 -3.59 -12.82 -9.16
C LYS A 433 -2.31 -13.59 -8.85
N MET A 434 -1.71 -13.35 -7.67
CA MET A 434 -0.59 -14.13 -7.15
C MET A 434 -1.01 -15.51 -6.59
N GLY A 435 -2.32 -15.80 -6.51
CA GLY A 435 -2.87 -17.09 -6.08
C GLY A 435 -3.66 -17.06 -4.77
N LEU A 436 -3.75 -15.92 -4.08
CA LEU A 436 -4.48 -15.83 -2.81
C LEU A 436 -5.99 -16.12 -3.03
N PRO A 437 -6.61 -17.03 -2.25
CA PRO A 437 -8.03 -17.39 -2.37
C PRO A 437 -8.99 -16.24 -1.99
N ILE A 438 -9.11 -15.24 -2.85
CA ILE A 438 -10.06 -14.14 -2.71
C ILE A 438 -11.23 -14.39 -3.66
N ARG A 439 -12.46 -14.39 -3.15
CA ARG A 439 -13.69 -14.49 -3.93
C ARG A 439 -14.07 -13.14 -4.52
N LYS A 440 -14.57 -12.20 -3.70
CA LYS A 440 -14.94 -10.84 -4.12
C LYS A 440 -14.06 -9.76 -3.49
N LEU A 441 -13.79 -8.73 -4.27
CA LEU A 441 -13.23 -7.44 -3.86
C LEU A 441 -14.34 -6.40 -3.89
N VAL A 442 -14.68 -5.85 -2.73
CA VAL A 442 -15.79 -4.90 -2.56
C VAL A 442 -15.23 -3.49 -2.40
N VAL A 443 -15.49 -2.64 -3.39
CA VAL A 443 -15.19 -1.21 -3.36
C VAL A 443 -16.22 -0.52 -2.48
N ALA A 444 -15.77 0.12 -1.40
CA ALA A 444 -16.61 0.97 -0.57
C ALA A 444 -16.30 2.45 -0.84
N SER A 445 -17.26 3.15 -1.43
CA SER A 445 -17.21 4.60 -1.65
C SER A 445 -17.98 5.33 -0.55
N ASN A 446 -17.60 6.57 -0.25
CA ASN A 446 -18.52 7.49 0.43
C ASN A 446 -19.45 8.12 -0.62
N LYS A 447 -20.04 9.28 -0.32
CA LYS A 447 -20.90 10.04 -1.26
C LYS A 447 -20.21 10.39 -2.59
N ASN A 448 -18.87 10.42 -2.65
CA ASN A 448 -18.11 10.51 -3.89
C ASN A 448 -18.04 9.14 -4.58
N ASP A 449 -19.14 8.77 -5.24
CA ASP A 449 -19.45 7.39 -5.66
C ASP A 449 -19.05 7.08 -7.13
N VAL A 450 -18.07 7.78 -7.70
CA VAL A 450 -17.60 7.52 -9.08
C VAL A 450 -17.08 6.09 -9.27
N LEU A 451 -16.40 5.55 -8.25
CA LEU A 451 -15.92 4.16 -8.28
C LEU A 451 -17.06 3.14 -8.12
N PHE A 452 -18.12 3.50 -7.39
CA PHE A 452 -19.31 2.68 -7.31
C PHE A 452 -20.01 2.59 -8.67
N GLU A 453 -20.26 3.72 -9.35
CA GLU A 453 -20.81 3.72 -10.73
C GLU A 453 -19.92 2.92 -11.69
N PHE A 454 -18.61 3.18 -11.66
CA PHE A 454 -17.65 2.50 -12.53
C PHE A 454 -17.69 0.99 -12.38
N VAL A 455 -17.62 0.47 -11.16
CA VAL A 455 -17.63 -0.98 -10.93
C VAL A 455 -19.00 -1.62 -11.24
N GLN A 456 -20.10 -0.90 -11.01
CA GLN A 456 -21.45 -1.40 -11.29
C GLN A 456 -21.77 -1.43 -12.79
N THR A 457 -21.32 -0.44 -13.56
CA THR A 457 -21.79 -0.20 -14.93
C THR A 457 -20.71 -0.35 -16.00
N GLY A 458 -19.43 -0.30 -15.61
CA GLY A 458 -18.30 -0.15 -16.54
C GLY A 458 -18.10 1.27 -17.05
N ARG A 459 -18.82 2.26 -16.52
CA ARG A 459 -18.76 3.65 -16.98
C ARG A 459 -18.12 4.54 -15.94
N TYR A 460 -17.05 5.25 -16.32
CA TYR A 460 -16.37 6.20 -15.45
C TYR A 460 -16.70 7.62 -15.93
N ASP A 461 -17.67 8.31 -15.30
CA ASP A 461 -18.11 9.65 -15.72
C ASP A 461 -17.97 10.66 -14.58
N ILE A 462 -17.24 11.76 -14.83
CA ILE A 462 -17.05 12.86 -13.89
C ILE A 462 -17.71 14.17 -14.34
N ARG A 463 -18.35 14.22 -15.51
CA ARG A 463 -18.85 15.47 -16.12
C ARG A 463 -19.90 16.18 -15.26
N SER A 464 -20.75 15.43 -14.56
CA SER A 464 -21.81 15.97 -13.71
C SER A 464 -21.46 15.93 -12.21
N ARG A 465 -20.22 15.58 -11.85
CA ARG A 465 -19.81 15.36 -10.47
C ARG A 465 -19.06 16.58 -9.93
N LYS A 466 -19.31 16.88 -8.65
CA LYS A 466 -18.52 17.82 -7.86
C LYS A 466 -18.00 17.08 -6.64
N LEU A 467 -16.75 17.35 -6.27
CA LEU A 467 -16.16 16.76 -5.08
C LEU A 467 -16.94 17.22 -3.84
N ALA A 468 -17.52 16.27 -3.12
CA ALA A 468 -18.18 16.53 -1.85
C ALA A 468 -17.16 16.34 -0.72
N VAL A 469 -17.07 17.31 0.18
CA VAL A 469 -16.29 17.17 1.42
C VAL A 469 -17.07 16.31 2.40
N THR A 470 -16.45 15.26 2.91
CA THR A 470 -17.06 14.30 3.85
C THR A 470 -16.24 14.14 5.14
N ALA A 471 -16.78 13.40 6.10
CA ALA A 471 -16.05 12.93 7.28
C ALA A 471 -14.92 11.93 6.95
N SER A 472 -14.84 11.46 5.70
CA SER A 472 -13.83 10.50 5.20
C SER A 472 -12.95 11.11 4.09
N PRO A 473 -12.22 12.20 4.36
CA PRO A 473 -11.57 13.02 3.34
C PRO A 473 -10.45 12.32 2.55
N SER A 474 -9.90 11.21 3.05
CA SER A 474 -8.89 10.42 2.32
C SER A 474 -9.48 9.62 1.15
N ILE A 475 -10.82 9.50 1.05
CA ILE A 475 -11.53 8.83 -0.04
C ILE A 475 -12.49 9.77 -0.80
N ASP A 476 -12.45 11.07 -0.52
CA ASP A 476 -13.09 12.11 -1.35
C ASP A 476 -12.30 12.26 -2.66
N ILE A 477 -12.76 11.61 -3.73
CA ILE A 477 -12.09 11.64 -5.04
C ILE A 477 -13.07 11.74 -6.20
N LEU A 478 -12.61 12.35 -7.30
CA LEU A 478 -13.27 12.28 -8.62
C LEU A 478 -12.49 11.43 -9.63
N LYS A 479 -11.15 11.46 -9.55
CA LYS A 479 -10.26 10.67 -10.42
C LYS A 479 -9.40 9.75 -9.55
N ALA A 480 -9.56 8.44 -9.70
CA ALA A 480 -8.81 7.44 -8.96
C ALA A 480 -7.58 6.98 -9.75
N SER A 481 -6.39 7.38 -9.31
CA SER A 481 -5.17 7.23 -10.12
C SER A 481 -4.85 5.78 -10.52
N ASN A 482 -5.12 4.78 -9.67
CA ASN A 482 -4.78 3.38 -9.98
C ASN A 482 -5.85 2.62 -10.78
N VAL A 483 -6.95 3.26 -11.19
CA VAL A 483 -7.90 2.65 -12.14
C VAL A 483 -7.20 2.36 -13.47
N GLU A 484 -6.25 3.20 -13.88
CA GLU A 484 -5.45 2.97 -15.09
C GLU A 484 -4.70 1.61 -15.08
N ARG A 485 -4.16 1.20 -13.92
CA ARG A 485 -3.54 -0.12 -13.77
C ARG A 485 -4.56 -1.25 -13.86
N LEU A 486 -5.78 -1.04 -13.35
CA LEU A 486 -6.87 -2.00 -13.53
C LEU A 486 -7.24 -2.09 -15.02
N LEU A 487 -7.32 -0.97 -15.75
CA LEU A 487 -7.60 -0.98 -17.19
C LEU A 487 -6.56 -1.82 -17.94
N PHE A 488 -5.27 -1.62 -17.66
CA PHE A 488 -4.20 -2.45 -18.23
C PHE A 488 -4.39 -3.95 -17.98
N LEU A 489 -4.84 -4.33 -16.78
CA LEU A 489 -5.14 -5.73 -16.47
C LEU A 489 -6.41 -6.23 -17.15
N LEU A 490 -7.44 -5.37 -17.27
CA LEU A 490 -8.68 -5.69 -17.95
C LEU A 490 -8.55 -5.72 -19.47
N THR A 491 -7.48 -5.16 -20.05
CA THR A 491 -7.19 -5.23 -21.48
C THR A 491 -6.10 -6.26 -21.82
N ASP A 492 -5.67 -7.08 -20.85
CA ASP A 492 -4.53 -8.01 -20.99
C ASP A 492 -3.25 -7.33 -21.51
N GLY A 493 -3.03 -6.08 -21.10
CA GLY A 493 -1.84 -5.30 -21.45
C GLY A 493 -1.92 -4.52 -22.77
N ASP A 494 -3.10 -4.37 -23.38
CA ASP A 494 -3.28 -3.46 -24.53
C ASP A 494 -3.12 -2.01 -24.08
N THR A 495 -1.94 -1.46 -24.33
CA THR A 495 -1.53 -0.11 -23.96
C THR A 495 -2.23 0.97 -24.78
N ALA A 496 -2.60 0.67 -26.03
CA ALA A 496 -3.28 1.62 -26.91
C ALA A 496 -4.74 1.84 -26.46
N ALA A 497 -5.42 0.77 -26.06
CA ALA A 497 -6.76 0.86 -25.47
C ALA A 497 -6.74 1.66 -24.16
N VAL A 498 -5.76 1.42 -23.30
CA VAL A 498 -5.59 2.19 -22.05
C VAL A 498 -5.33 3.67 -22.35
N ALA A 499 -4.39 3.98 -23.25
CA ALA A 499 -4.11 5.36 -23.64
C ALA A 499 -5.35 6.09 -24.18
N THR A 500 -6.18 5.41 -24.96
CA THR A 500 -7.44 5.95 -25.49
C THR A 500 -8.43 6.27 -24.38
N MET A 501 -8.70 5.34 -23.45
CA MET A 501 -9.63 5.58 -22.33
C MET A 501 -9.13 6.70 -21.41
N MET A 502 -7.82 6.76 -21.15
CA MET A 502 -7.25 7.83 -20.33
C MET A 502 -7.33 9.19 -21.04
N ALA A 503 -7.15 9.24 -22.36
CA ALA A 503 -7.34 10.46 -23.14
C ALA A 503 -8.81 10.92 -23.08
N GLN A 504 -9.78 10.02 -23.26
CA GLN A 504 -11.21 10.31 -23.14
C GLN A 504 -11.57 10.86 -21.75
N LEU A 505 -11.00 10.29 -20.68
CA LEU A 505 -11.21 10.82 -19.32
C LEU A 505 -10.68 12.24 -19.14
N GLU A 506 -9.55 12.57 -19.77
CA GLU A 506 -8.96 13.90 -19.67
C GLU A 506 -9.68 14.93 -20.54
N THR A 507 -10.11 14.58 -21.75
CA THR A 507 -10.77 15.51 -22.68
C THR A 507 -12.27 15.62 -22.44
N ASP A 508 -12.94 14.48 -22.29
CA ASP A 508 -14.39 14.40 -22.29
C ASP A 508 -14.93 14.22 -20.88
N GLY A 509 -14.08 13.86 -19.91
CA GLY A 509 -14.49 13.57 -18.54
C GLY A 509 -15.23 12.24 -18.40
N VAL A 510 -15.18 11.36 -19.41
CA VAL A 510 -15.87 10.07 -19.39
C VAL A 510 -15.19 9.02 -20.26
N PHE A 511 -15.20 7.77 -19.82
CA PHE A 511 -14.96 6.61 -20.69
C PHE A 511 -15.88 5.45 -20.30
N GLU A 512 -16.01 4.46 -21.19
CA GLU A 512 -16.80 3.26 -20.94
C GLU A 512 -16.00 2.00 -21.32
N LEU A 513 -16.10 0.98 -20.47
CA LEU A 513 -15.51 -0.32 -20.72
C LEU A 513 -16.26 -1.07 -21.83
N SER A 514 -15.53 -1.90 -22.58
CA SER A 514 -16.18 -2.88 -23.47
C SER A 514 -16.88 -3.98 -22.67
N GLU A 515 -17.87 -4.67 -23.25
CA GLU A 515 -18.58 -5.77 -22.59
C GLU A 515 -17.65 -6.88 -22.04
N PRO A 516 -16.60 -7.35 -22.76
CA PRO A 516 -15.65 -8.30 -22.20
C PRO A 516 -14.90 -7.77 -20.97
N MET A 517 -14.60 -6.47 -20.93
CA MET A 517 -13.97 -5.85 -19.76
C MET A 517 -14.94 -5.73 -18.59
N LYS A 518 -16.21 -5.38 -18.84
CA LYS A 518 -17.26 -5.36 -17.82
C LYS A 518 -17.44 -6.74 -17.19
N GLN A 519 -17.49 -7.79 -18.02
CA GLN A 519 -17.58 -9.17 -17.55
C GLN A 519 -16.39 -9.53 -16.64
N ARG A 520 -15.15 -9.34 -17.12
CA ARG A 520 -13.92 -9.58 -16.33
C ARG A 520 -13.87 -8.81 -15.01
N MET A 521 -14.35 -7.56 -15.01
CA MET A 521 -14.44 -6.76 -13.80
C MET A 521 -15.45 -7.36 -12.82
N SER A 522 -16.66 -7.71 -13.28
CA SER A 522 -17.75 -8.25 -12.45
C SER A 522 -17.46 -9.61 -11.80
N GLU A 523 -16.57 -10.40 -12.40
CA GLU A 523 -16.12 -11.69 -11.84
C GLU A 523 -15.48 -11.51 -10.46
N THR A 524 -14.71 -10.44 -10.27
CA THR A 524 -13.95 -10.20 -9.04
C THR A 524 -14.46 -9.02 -8.23
N PHE A 525 -14.83 -7.93 -8.88
CA PHE A 525 -15.20 -6.69 -8.21
C PHE A 525 -16.71 -6.54 -8.05
N THR A 526 -17.11 -5.91 -6.95
CA THR A 526 -18.43 -5.33 -6.73
C THR A 526 -18.25 -4.02 -5.96
N ALA A 527 -19.27 -3.19 -5.87
CA ALA A 527 -19.20 -1.95 -5.11
C ALA A 527 -20.48 -1.66 -4.32
N GLY A 528 -20.32 -0.83 -3.29
CA GLY A 528 -21.37 -0.12 -2.59
C GLY A 528 -20.89 1.29 -2.24
N TYR A 529 -21.81 2.14 -1.78
CA TYR A 529 -21.49 3.45 -1.26
C TYR A 529 -22.16 3.65 0.11
N CYS A 530 -21.75 4.69 0.83
CA CYS A 530 -22.24 5.06 2.15
C CYS A 530 -22.42 6.58 2.22
N THR A 531 -23.58 7.02 2.68
CA THR A 531 -23.88 8.43 2.97
C THR A 531 -23.27 8.86 4.32
N GLU A 532 -23.28 10.17 4.61
CA GLU A 532 -22.75 10.68 5.88
C GLU A 532 -23.60 10.21 7.06
N GLU A 533 -24.91 10.18 6.89
CA GLU A 533 -25.87 9.71 7.90
C GLU A 533 -25.66 8.22 8.20
N GLU A 534 -25.47 7.41 7.17
CA GLU A 534 -25.16 5.98 7.29
C GLU A 534 -23.80 5.74 7.96
N CYS A 535 -22.79 6.54 7.61
CA CYS A 535 -21.47 6.47 8.20
C CYS A 535 -21.53 6.77 9.71
N ALA A 536 -22.21 7.86 10.10
CA ALA A 536 -22.41 8.22 11.50
C ALA A 536 -23.15 7.11 12.27
N ALA A 537 -24.23 6.57 11.68
CA ALA A 537 -24.99 5.48 12.27
C ALA A 537 -24.13 4.22 12.45
N THR A 538 -23.29 3.87 11.48
CA THR A 538 -22.40 2.70 11.56
C THR A 538 -21.33 2.85 12.64
N ILE A 539 -20.72 4.04 12.81
CA ILE A 539 -19.77 4.28 13.92
C ILE A 539 -20.47 4.04 15.26
N LYS A 540 -21.66 4.62 15.44
CA LYS A 540 -22.43 4.50 16.68
C LYS A 540 -22.86 3.06 16.95
N GLU A 541 -23.43 2.39 15.96
CA GLU A 541 -23.89 0.99 16.04
C GLU A 541 -22.75 0.07 16.48
N VAL A 542 -21.56 0.17 15.86
CA VAL A 542 -20.42 -0.68 16.23
C VAL A 542 -19.89 -0.33 17.62
N PHE A 543 -19.87 0.95 17.98
CA PHE A 543 -19.47 1.39 19.32
C PHE A 543 -20.40 0.83 20.41
N GLU A 544 -21.71 0.90 20.20
CA GLU A 544 -22.71 0.37 21.14
C GLU A 544 -22.72 -1.18 21.16
N ALA A 545 -22.72 -1.82 19.99
CA ALA A 545 -22.74 -3.29 19.87
C ALA A 545 -21.48 -3.96 20.43
N SER A 546 -20.34 -3.25 20.42
CA SER A 546 -19.09 -3.72 21.03
C SER A 546 -19.00 -3.45 22.53
N ARG A 547 -20.07 -2.95 23.17
CA ARG A 547 -20.06 -2.47 24.57
C ARG A 547 -18.93 -1.46 24.80
N HIS A 548 -18.82 -0.51 23.87
CA HIS A 548 -17.85 0.57 23.90
C HIS A 548 -16.37 0.15 23.82
N THR A 549 -16.07 -1.05 23.31
CA THR A 549 -14.69 -1.55 23.15
C THR A 549 -14.11 -1.36 21.74
N ARG A 550 -14.95 -1.11 20.73
CA ARG A 550 -14.53 -0.86 19.35
C ARG A 550 -15.01 0.51 18.88
N LEU A 551 -14.07 1.32 18.41
CA LEU A 551 -14.36 2.63 17.82
C LEU A 551 -13.78 2.70 16.42
N LEU A 552 -14.64 3.01 15.44
CA LEU A 552 -14.27 3.10 14.04
C LEU A 552 -13.92 4.54 13.67
N ASP A 553 -12.94 4.69 12.78
CA ASP A 553 -12.80 5.94 12.02
C ASP A 553 -13.85 5.97 10.87
N PRO A 554 -14.19 7.16 10.33
CA PRO A 554 -15.20 7.29 9.27
C PRO A 554 -14.91 6.46 8.01
N HIS A 555 -13.65 6.30 7.61
CA HIS A 555 -13.29 5.49 6.43
C HIS A 555 -13.57 4.01 6.67
N THR A 556 -13.20 3.50 7.84
CA THR A 556 -13.53 2.12 8.23
C THR A 556 -15.04 1.94 8.33
N ALA A 557 -15.77 2.91 8.89
CA ALA A 557 -17.24 2.86 8.97
C ALA A 557 -17.93 2.79 7.59
N VAL A 558 -17.44 3.53 6.60
CA VAL A 558 -17.90 3.41 5.20
C VAL A 558 -17.74 1.96 4.70
N ALA A 559 -16.59 1.34 4.95
CA ALA A 559 -16.35 -0.04 4.54
C ALA A 559 -17.21 -1.05 5.31
N VAL A 560 -17.44 -0.83 6.61
CA VAL A 560 -18.33 -1.66 7.44
C VAL A 560 -19.78 -1.57 6.97
N HIS A 561 -20.27 -0.38 6.66
CA HIS A 561 -21.60 -0.19 6.07
C HIS A 561 -21.73 -0.96 4.75
N VAL A 562 -20.79 -0.78 3.83
CA VAL A 562 -20.83 -1.46 2.52
C VAL A 562 -20.68 -2.97 2.68
N ALA A 563 -19.89 -3.46 3.64
CA ALA A 563 -19.80 -4.88 3.97
C ALA A 563 -21.15 -5.45 4.42
N ARG A 564 -21.88 -4.72 5.28
CA ARG A 564 -23.22 -5.08 5.72
C ARG A 564 -24.18 -5.19 4.54
N GLU A 565 -24.26 -4.17 3.70
CA GLU A 565 -25.19 -4.15 2.56
C GLU A 565 -24.82 -5.21 1.50
N PHE A 566 -23.51 -5.41 1.26
CA PHE A 566 -23.03 -6.51 0.42
C PHE A 566 -23.47 -7.87 0.97
N ARG A 567 -23.29 -8.12 2.27
CA ARG A 567 -23.70 -9.37 2.89
C ARG A 567 -25.20 -9.55 2.93
N LYS A 568 -25.98 -8.48 3.18
CA LYS A 568 -27.43 -8.54 3.11
C LYS A 568 -27.91 -8.96 1.72
N ARG A 569 -27.41 -8.31 0.68
CA ARG A 569 -27.76 -8.61 -0.71
C ARG A 569 -27.33 -10.01 -1.16
N VAL A 570 -26.16 -10.47 -0.72
CA VAL A 570 -25.62 -11.79 -1.14
C VAL A 570 -26.18 -12.94 -0.31
N TYR A 571 -26.48 -12.71 0.97
CA TYR A 571 -26.80 -13.78 1.92
C TYR A 571 -28.17 -13.63 2.61
N LEU A 572 -28.71 -12.43 2.85
CA LEU A 572 -29.94 -12.24 3.66
C LEU A 572 -31.24 -12.06 2.84
N ASP A 573 -31.17 -11.74 1.55
CA ASP A 573 -32.35 -11.78 0.65
C ASP A 573 -32.75 -13.21 0.22
N VAL A 574 -32.01 -14.21 0.69
CA VAL A 574 -32.34 -15.63 0.60
C VAL A 574 -32.38 -16.13 2.03
N ALA A 575 -33.53 -16.61 2.53
CA ALA A 575 -33.69 -17.05 3.91
C ALA A 575 -32.50 -17.93 4.34
N LEU A 576 -31.58 -17.39 5.16
CA LEU A 576 -30.40 -18.12 5.58
C LEU A 576 -30.86 -19.33 6.39
N ASP A 577 -30.73 -20.51 5.79
CA ASP A 577 -30.46 -21.70 6.57
C ASP A 577 -29.21 -21.40 7.42
N PRO A 578 -29.29 -21.46 8.77
CA PRO A 578 -28.16 -21.28 9.68
C PRO A 578 -26.96 -22.19 9.37
N THR A 579 -27.13 -23.21 8.52
CA THR A 579 -26.08 -24.10 8.05
C THR A 579 -25.34 -23.62 6.80
N THR A 580 -25.82 -22.55 6.13
CA THR A 580 -25.18 -22.03 4.91
C THR A 580 -23.83 -21.40 5.25
N PRO A 581 -22.70 -21.93 4.73
CA PRO A 581 -21.39 -21.35 5.02
C PRO A 581 -21.29 -19.93 4.45
N VAL A 582 -20.98 -18.97 5.32
CA VAL A 582 -20.68 -17.59 4.93
C VAL A 582 -19.15 -17.41 4.92
N PRO A 583 -18.53 -17.21 3.73
CA PRO A 583 -17.13 -16.86 3.61
C PRO A 583 -16.72 -15.76 4.60
N PRO A 584 -15.56 -15.89 5.27
CA PRO A 584 -15.00 -14.80 6.05
C PRO A 584 -14.85 -13.55 5.20
N LEU A 585 -15.18 -12.40 5.80
CA LEU A 585 -15.08 -11.10 5.16
C LEU A 585 -14.10 -10.24 5.96
N VAL A 586 -13.07 -9.74 5.28
CA VAL A 586 -12.03 -8.89 5.87
C VAL A 586 -12.25 -7.44 5.45
N ILE A 587 -12.36 -6.56 6.43
CA ILE A 587 -12.48 -5.11 6.22
C ILE A 587 -11.11 -4.47 6.42
N ALA A 588 -10.63 -3.73 5.43
CA ALA A 588 -9.42 -2.92 5.58
C ALA A 588 -9.72 -1.69 6.45
N SER A 589 -9.25 -1.66 7.69
CA SER A 589 -9.37 -0.48 8.54
C SER A 589 -8.18 0.45 8.36
N THR A 590 -8.44 1.57 7.69
CA THR A 590 -7.39 2.37 7.05
C THR A 590 -6.81 3.48 7.91
N ALA A 591 -7.48 3.87 8.99
CA ALA A 591 -7.01 4.90 9.90
C ALA A 591 -7.48 4.62 11.33
N HIS A 592 -6.76 5.16 12.30
CA HIS A 592 -7.18 5.14 13.70
C HIS A 592 -8.26 6.22 13.95
N TRP A 593 -9.27 5.94 14.77
CA TRP A 593 -10.38 6.89 15.07
C TRP A 593 -9.88 8.27 15.50
N ALA A 594 -8.80 8.31 16.29
CA ALA A 594 -8.22 9.54 16.82
C ALA A 594 -7.65 10.47 15.73
N LYS A 595 -7.53 10.03 14.47
CA LYS A 595 -7.23 10.96 13.36
C LYS A 595 -8.39 11.88 13.00
N PHE A 596 -9.62 11.46 13.34
CA PHE A 596 -10.87 12.13 13.00
C PHE A 596 -11.77 12.24 14.24
N PRO A 597 -11.31 12.86 15.34
CA PRO A 597 -12.04 12.83 16.60
C PRO A 597 -13.36 13.59 16.55
N GLU A 598 -13.46 14.65 15.76
CA GLU A 598 -14.69 15.45 15.62
C GLU A 598 -15.86 14.65 15.02
N PRO A 599 -15.76 14.07 13.81
CA PRO A 599 -16.86 13.26 13.27
C PRO A 599 -17.15 12.02 14.11
N VAL A 600 -16.12 11.40 14.71
CA VAL A 600 -16.31 10.25 15.62
C VAL A 600 -17.12 10.65 16.86
N LEU A 601 -16.82 11.80 17.48
CA LEU A 601 -17.55 12.29 18.64
C LEU A 601 -19.00 12.64 18.30
N HIS A 602 -19.25 13.30 17.17
CA HIS A 602 -20.60 13.57 16.70
C HIS A 602 -21.38 12.27 16.49
N ALA A 603 -20.78 11.29 15.81
CA ALA A 603 -21.42 10.01 15.53
C ALA A 603 -21.83 9.26 16.81
N ILE A 604 -20.93 9.12 17.79
CA ILE A 604 -21.26 8.41 19.06
C ILE A 604 -22.29 9.17 19.92
N ARG A 605 -22.48 10.47 19.70
CA ARG A 605 -23.57 11.26 20.30
C ARG A 605 -24.90 11.11 19.57
N GLY A 606 -24.90 10.52 18.38
CA GLY A 606 -26.06 10.51 17.49
C GLY A 606 -26.33 11.88 16.85
N GLU A 607 -25.30 12.70 16.73
CA GLU A 607 -25.34 14.00 16.06
C GLU A 607 -24.95 13.84 14.58
N VAL A 608 -25.35 14.81 13.75
CA VAL A 608 -24.88 14.88 12.36
C VAL A 608 -23.39 15.21 12.37
N MET A 609 -22.60 14.48 11.58
CA MET A 609 -21.16 14.74 11.40
C MET A 609 -20.95 16.01 10.56
N VAL A 610 -21.14 17.17 11.17
CA VAL A 610 -20.87 18.45 10.52
C VAL A 610 -19.38 18.78 10.74
N PRO A 611 -18.61 19.05 9.67
CA PRO A 611 -17.24 19.54 9.84
C PRO A 611 -17.24 20.85 10.65
N GLY A 612 -16.44 20.91 11.71
CA GLY A 612 -16.26 22.15 12.47
C GLY A 612 -15.47 23.19 11.69
N GLU A 613 -15.62 24.47 12.04
CA GLU A 613 -14.77 25.51 11.48
C GLU A 613 -13.30 25.27 11.85
N PRO A 614 -12.34 25.47 10.91
CA PRO A 614 -10.92 25.33 11.20
C PRO A 614 -10.50 26.16 12.42
N ALA A 615 -9.56 25.65 13.20
CA ALA A 615 -9.03 26.41 14.34
C ALA A 615 -8.29 27.66 13.87
N PRO A 616 -8.47 28.81 14.54
CA PRO A 616 -7.79 30.03 14.15
C PRO A 616 -6.27 29.96 14.39
N THR A 617 -5.83 29.08 15.30
CA THR A 617 -4.42 28.87 15.64
C THR A 617 -4.13 27.40 15.93
N PRO A 618 -2.86 26.95 15.80
CA PRO A 618 -2.44 25.63 16.24
C PRO A 618 -2.75 25.36 17.72
N ALA A 619 -2.61 26.36 18.60
CA ALA A 619 -2.94 26.22 20.02
C ALA A 619 -4.43 25.91 20.25
N ALA A 620 -5.32 26.62 19.55
CA ALA A 620 -6.76 26.35 19.60
C ALA A 620 -7.12 25.00 18.98
N ALA A 621 -6.38 24.54 17.97
CA ALA A 621 -6.54 23.19 17.42
C ALA A 621 -6.18 22.12 18.47
N ILE A 622 -5.05 22.28 19.16
CA ILE A 622 -4.56 21.36 20.20
C ILE A 622 -5.58 21.26 21.34
N GLU A 623 -6.04 22.38 21.86
CA GLU A 623 -7.04 22.42 22.95
C GLU A 623 -8.33 21.69 22.55
N ARG A 624 -8.83 21.96 21.34
CA ARG A 624 -10.03 21.33 20.80
C ARG A 624 -9.86 19.81 20.66
N VAL A 625 -8.75 19.36 20.06
CA VAL A 625 -8.48 17.93 19.86
C VAL A 625 -8.37 17.21 21.21
N ARG A 626 -7.67 17.81 22.20
CA ARG A 626 -7.58 17.25 23.56
C ARG A 626 -8.94 17.13 24.22
N ARG A 627 -9.80 18.14 24.09
CA ARG A 627 -11.17 18.10 24.60
C ARG A 627 -11.97 16.97 23.94
N GLN A 628 -11.89 16.85 22.62
CA GLN A 628 -12.58 15.78 21.88
C GLN A 628 -12.10 14.39 22.31
N TYR A 629 -10.78 14.18 22.44
CA TYR A 629 -10.24 12.92 22.96
C TYR A 629 -10.73 12.61 24.38
N ALA A 630 -10.69 13.60 25.28
CA ALA A 630 -11.16 13.41 26.65
C ALA A 630 -12.65 13.05 26.72
N GLU A 631 -13.48 13.68 25.88
CA GLU A 631 -14.91 13.40 25.80
C GLU A 631 -15.19 12.00 25.22
N ILE A 632 -14.49 11.58 24.15
CA ILE A 632 -14.60 10.24 23.58
C ILE A 632 -14.20 9.18 24.62
N LEU A 633 -13.05 9.35 25.28
CA LEU A 633 -12.57 8.42 26.30
C LEU A 633 -13.50 8.36 27.51
N LYS A 634 -14.14 9.47 27.89
CA LYS A 634 -15.17 9.50 28.93
C LYS A 634 -16.41 8.72 28.52
N MET A 635 -16.86 8.82 27.26
CA MET A 635 -18.00 8.08 26.74
C MET A 635 -17.73 6.58 26.64
N ALA A 636 -16.48 6.18 26.39
CA ALA A 636 -16.07 4.77 26.42
C ALA A 636 -16.21 4.12 27.81
N GLY A 637 -16.21 4.92 28.88
CA GLY A 637 -16.46 4.46 30.25
C GLY A 637 -15.40 3.48 30.77
N GLU A 638 -15.76 2.69 31.79
CA GLU A 638 -14.90 1.62 32.32
C GLU A 638 -14.71 0.47 31.32
N GLU A 639 -15.76 0.12 30.57
CA GLU A 639 -15.75 -0.99 29.61
C GLU A 639 -14.77 -0.77 28.45
N GLY A 640 -14.65 0.47 27.97
CA GLY A 640 -13.67 0.82 26.95
C GLY A 640 -12.23 1.00 27.47
N LYS A 641 -11.98 0.98 28.78
CA LYS A 641 -10.62 1.15 29.32
C LYS A 641 -9.73 -0.01 28.88
N GLY A 642 -8.58 0.33 28.31
CA GLY A 642 -7.62 -0.64 27.77
C GLY A 642 -7.93 -1.11 26.34
N HIS A 643 -9.13 -0.83 25.82
CA HIS A 643 -9.53 -1.13 24.44
C HIS A 643 -9.51 0.10 23.54
N ILE A 644 -10.02 1.24 24.02
CA ILE A 644 -10.00 2.52 23.31
C ILE A 644 -8.92 3.40 23.93
N ALA A 645 -7.89 3.69 23.13
CA ALA A 645 -6.82 4.61 23.49
C ALA A 645 -6.50 5.53 22.31
N VAL A 646 -5.97 6.71 22.60
CA VAL A 646 -5.39 7.57 21.57
C VAL A 646 -4.11 6.91 21.05
N HIS A 647 -3.94 6.85 19.74
CA HIS A 647 -2.74 6.26 19.15
C HIS A 647 -1.47 7.00 19.63
N PRO A 648 -0.42 6.29 20.09
CA PRO A 648 0.78 6.92 20.67
C PRO A 648 1.41 7.98 19.77
N ALA A 649 1.51 7.71 18.47
CA ALA A 649 2.07 8.67 17.51
C ALA A 649 1.25 9.98 17.38
N LEU A 650 -0.07 9.91 17.57
CA LEU A 650 -0.93 11.10 17.52
C LEU A 650 -0.79 11.93 18.79
N ALA A 651 -0.69 11.26 19.96
CA ALA A 651 -0.40 11.93 21.22
C ALA A 651 0.95 12.66 21.17
N ALA A 652 2.01 11.97 20.70
CA ALA A 652 3.34 12.55 20.55
C ALA A 652 3.39 13.73 19.56
N ALA A 653 2.64 13.65 18.46
CA ALA A 653 2.53 14.75 17.50
C ALA A 653 1.89 16.01 18.11
N ILE A 654 0.84 15.85 18.92
CA ILE A 654 0.19 16.95 19.63
C ILE A 654 1.14 17.59 20.65
N GLU A 655 1.86 16.77 21.43
CA GLU A 655 2.86 17.28 22.40
C GLU A 655 4.01 18.01 21.72
N THR A 656 4.45 17.51 20.56
CA THR A 656 5.51 18.15 19.77
C THR A 656 5.02 19.47 19.21
N ALA A 657 3.84 19.48 18.58
CA ALA A 657 3.22 20.70 18.06
C ALA A 657 2.98 21.74 19.17
N GLU A 658 2.64 21.34 20.40
CA GLU A 658 2.49 22.29 21.51
C GLU A 658 3.82 22.99 21.86
N LYS A 659 4.95 22.28 21.73
CA LYS A 659 6.29 22.83 22.01
C LYS A 659 6.88 23.61 20.84
N SER A 660 6.53 23.25 19.60
CA SER A 660 7.24 23.70 18.40
C SER A 660 6.38 24.36 17.33
N ALA A 661 5.05 24.42 17.46
CA ALA A 661 4.19 24.90 16.39
C ALA A 661 4.45 26.37 16.06
N GLY A 662 5.25 26.58 15.02
CA GLY A 662 5.18 27.78 14.21
C GLY A 662 3.82 27.88 13.53
N ALA A 663 3.47 29.08 13.06
CA ALA A 663 2.34 29.24 12.16
C ALA A 663 2.55 28.37 10.90
N PRO A 664 1.49 27.77 10.34
CA PRO A 664 1.59 27.07 9.07
C PRO A 664 2.28 27.94 8.01
N ARG A 665 3.25 27.38 7.28
CA ARG A 665 3.79 28.08 6.11
C ARG A 665 2.65 28.24 5.10
N SER A 666 2.65 29.36 4.40
CA SER A 666 1.71 29.62 3.32
C SER A 666 2.48 30.04 2.09
N ALA A 667 1.94 29.69 0.93
CA ALA A 667 2.40 30.18 -0.36
C ALA A 667 1.18 30.77 -1.09
N PRO A 668 1.38 31.75 -1.99
CA PRO A 668 0.30 32.18 -2.87
C PRO A 668 -0.31 30.96 -3.57
N ALA A 669 -1.64 30.87 -3.61
CA ALA A 669 -2.38 29.82 -4.30
C ALA A 669 -2.29 29.98 -5.83
N THR A 670 -1.06 29.93 -6.35
CA THR A 670 -0.69 29.98 -7.76
C THR A 670 0.48 29.03 -7.99
N VAL A 671 0.58 28.46 -9.19
CA VAL A 671 1.71 27.59 -9.54
C VAL A 671 3.04 28.33 -9.36
N ALA A 672 3.14 29.58 -9.83
CA ALA A 672 4.34 30.39 -9.70
C ALA A 672 4.74 30.67 -8.24
N GLY A 673 3.77 30.88 -7.35
CA GLY A 673 4.02 31.06 -5.92
C GLY A 673 4.67 29.83 -5.29
N VAL A 674 4.14 28.64 -5.60
CA VAL A 674 4.71 27.37 -5.13
C VAL A 674 6.07 27.09 -5.75
N GLN A 675 6.28 27.41 -7.03
CA GLN A 675 7.58 27.28 -7.69
C GLN A 675 8.66 28.13 -7.01
N ALA A 676 8.33 29.36 -6.62
CA ALA A 676 9.27 30.25 -5.92
C ALA A 676 9.68 29.67 -4.56
N GLU A 677 8.74 29.12 -3.79
CA GLU A 677 9.07 28.45 -2.52
C GLU A 677 9.90 27.17 -2.74
N LEU A 678 9.59 26.40 -3.78
CA LEU A 678 10.36 25.21 -4.15
C LEU A 678 11.81 25.54 -4.51
N GLU A 679 12.05 26.61 -5.27
CA GLU A 679 13.41 27.07 -5.61
C GLU A 679 14.18 27.57 -4.38
N LYS A 680 13.51 28.30 -3.46
CA LYS A 680 14.11 28.67 -2.17
C LYS A 680 14.49 27.44 -1.36
N PHE A 681 13.59 26.47 -1.27
CA PHE A 681 13.84 25.24 -0.51
C PHE A 681 14.97 24.41 -1.12
N ALA A 682 15.10 24.39 -2.45
CA ALA A 682 16.20 23.74 -3.15
C ALA A 682 17.57 24.36 -2.83
N ALA A 683 17.61 25.67 -2.63
CA ALA A 683 18.85 26.41 -2.34
C ALA A 683 19.37 26.24 -0.90
N LEU A 684 18.53 25.75 0.03
CA LEU A 684 18.91 25.42 1.41
C LEU A 684 19.72 24.10 1.49
#